data_AF-A0A8J4U3J3-F1
#
_entry.id   AF-A0A8J4U3J3-F1
#
_cell.length_a   1.000
_cell.length_b   1.000
_cell.length_c   1.000
_cell.angle_alpha   90.00
_cell.angle_beta   90.00
_cell.angle_gamma   90.00
#
_symmetry.space_group_name_H-M   'P 1'
#
loop_
_entity.id
_entity.type
_entity.pdbx_description
1 polymer ?
#
loop_
_entity_poly.entity_id
_entity_poly.type
_entity_poly.pdbx_seq_one_letter_code
_entity_poly.pdbx_strand_id
1 'polypeptide(L)'
;YRYKDKMFLCTLNSLLEPVYGTVLTAQGLLPIETLHIMVTSHSLFLPTMLAPQDDPDISPYSKEALVTLLLTIVKKCPEVCKSNHFHVLLGAYGATLSHADQKMLLLLKEYEKNNSSLMEFQYLLWGHAAVEYHKARKSLGPSLWQQLSSEMLLDQLDGDRMLNTVAHFPLYRHFIPQANEEFTSKEEKDGSPDQMCLYDPSFLIHLFSYIVRPESVLDCRKFVCSHALGLTLVALSSYDYKMRAAAYHVLGSFYQHVESVHFKEKKQLLYLLDTLRNAIQKQNLRVSFMHATYVAKVAEQILRPEEHMYLVISKFLLGTQYVDLKRVPDFFRLFYSFDLEHKLEREWLLKVLEEGMKDKLCYELCEQQSIFHTLLGFCSSPLCDQPVQIQIINVLRETAYFTKASHDFSKGHGILTWILQLIERRNVDRRILAVVIGLLHTLWFSNLGKTDNRVQWSGKADMQINTSDKRLPFSLINDFLCTLLSVIRYLRTGVEPSDMESFLQTLDSVLKHHDTALNTNTDANWVHPQALSCSAALTLLHCWGTLACDATLLCCLQDVFKTHSIKVLYGAWQEDLQGTSHCKYEHKEKYVQSLMKCKPLLLSVLTHWKPWASLPNQSILTLNPATVPPPTSHLHPDKSVVTSTASTLIKWTLRTLSEMPFDESRTFATLKWLEKVLVPSEAIAKSLITDEAMRADLLRLYHQTCEFKVPEQSTFKLDTLQVFTTVMVHLLEVEKTLHPNVIKACLHSTTDDPVKK
;
A
#
# COMPACT_ATOMS: atom_id res chain seq x y z
N TYR A 1 18.06 14.79 -28.79
CA TYR A 1 17.07 15.28 -27.81
C TYR A 1 15.68 14.70 -28.01
N ARG A 2 15.04 14.77 -29.18
CA ARG A 2 13.65 14.29 -29.38
C ARG A 2 13.39 12.79 -29.10
N TYR A 3 14.36 11.90 -29.33
CA TYR A 3 14.24 10.47 -28.96
C TYR A 3 14.31 10.19 -27.44
N LYS A 4 14.77 11.16 -26.64
CA LYS A 4 14.70 11.09 -25.17
C LYS A 4 13.34 11.57 -24.66
N ASP A 5 12.55 12.27 -25.48
CA ASP A 5 11.23 12.79 -25.10
C ASP A 5 10.15 11.71 -25.27
N LYS A 6 9.56 11.29 -24.14
CA LYS A 6 8.46 10.32 -24.08
C LYS A 6 7.26 10.77 -24.93
N MET A 7 6.89 12.04 -24.85
CA MET A 7 5.69 12.56 -25.52
C MET A 7 5.84 12.51 -27.04
N PHE A 8 7.04 12.78 -27.55
CA PHE A 8 7.34 12.66 -28.97
C PHE A 8 7.18 11.21 -29.46
N LEU A 9 7.78 10.23 -28.76
CA LEU A 9 7.69 8.81 -29.13
C LEU A 9 6.27 8.27 -29.01
N CYS A 10 5.53 8.65 -27.97
CA CYS A 10 4.13 8.30 -27.81
C CYS A 10 3.27 8.89 -28.93
N THR A 11 3.48 10.17 -29.28
CA THR A 11 2.75 10.83 -30.38
C THR A 11 3.04 10.14 -31.71
N LEU A 12 4.31 9.82 -31.99
CA LEU A 12 4.70 9.08 -33.19
C LEU A 12 3.99 7.72 -33.26
N ASN A 13 3.98 6.97 -32.16
CA ASN A 13 3.29 5.69 -32.07
C ASN A 13 1.78 5.82 -32.27
N SER A 14 1.14 6.81 -31.66
CA SER A 14 -0.29 7.10 -31.82
C SER A 14 -0.66 7.55 -33.23
N LEU A 15 0.28 8.12 -33.99
CA LEU A 15 0.07 8.48 -35.39
C LEU A 15 0.20 7.27 -36.33
N LEU A 16 0.99 6.24 -35.98
CA LEU A 16 1.15 5.05 -36.82
C LEU A 16 -0.16 4.29 -37.04
N GLU A 17 -1.00 4.21 -36.01
CA GLU A 17 -2.26 3.46 -36.07
C GLU A 17 -3.29 4.06 -37.05
N PRO A 18 -3.59 5.38 -37.04
CA PRO A 18 -4.47 6.01 -38.01
C PRO A 18 -3.82 6.20 -39.40
N VAL A 19 -2.51 6.49 -39.49
CA VAL A 19 -1.84 6.76 -40.78
C VAL A 19 -1.61 5.48 -41.59
N TYR A 20 -1.34 4.35 -40.92
CA TYR A 20 -1.10 3.04 -41.55
C TYR A 20 -2.22 2.04 -41.22
N GLY A 21 -3.44 2.54 -40.98
CA GLY A 21 -4.62 1.75 -40.63
C GLY A 21 -5.29 1.05 -41.82
N THR A 22 -5.15 1.59 -43.03
CA THR A 22 -5.77 1.07 -44.25
C THR A 22 -4.73 0.40 -45.15
N VAL A 23 -5.03 -0.83 -45.57
CA VAL A 23 -4.15 -1.76 -46.31
C VAL A 23 -3.68 -1.24 -47.68
N LEU A 24 -4.27 -0.15 -48.18
CA LEU A 24 -3.81 0.52 -49.40
C LEU A 24 -2.85 1.64 -48.99
N THR A 25 -1.55 1.37 -49.12
CA THR A 25 -0.48 2.38 -49.07
C THR A 25 -0.89 3.60 -49.90
N ALA A 26 -1.31 4.67 -49.22
CA ALA A 26 -1.60 5.93 -49.89
C ALA A 26 -0.33 6.41 -50.59
N GLN A 27 -0.44 6.73 -51.89
CA GLN A 27 0.65 7.27 -52.69
C GLN A 27 1.24 8.51 -51.98
N GLY A 28 2.42 8.36 -51.38
CA GLY A 28 3.12 9.43 -50.65
C GLY A 28 3.58 9.08 -49.23
N LEU A 29 3.14 7.96 -48.64
CA LEU A 29 3.60 7.54 -47.31
C LEU A 29 4.91 6.74 -47.39
N LEU A 30 5.79 6.94 -46.39
CA LEU A 30 7.03 6.16 -46.23
C LEU A 30 6.69 4.69 -45.98
N PRO A 31 7.37 3.73 -46.63
CA PRO A 31 7.25 2.31 -46.31
C PRO A 31 7.55 2.04 -44.83
N ILE A 32 6.81 1.11 -44.22
CA ILE A 32 6.99 0.75 -42.80
C ILE A 32 8.39 0.18 -42.54
N GLU A 33 8.98 -0.52 -43.51
CA GLU A 33 10.37 -0.98 -43.45
C GLU A 33 11.36 0.18 -43.33
N THR A 34 11.15 1.26 -44.09
CA THR A 34 11.98 2.47 -44.02
C THR A 34 11.84 3.12 -42.66
N LEU A 35 10.64 3.17 -42.08
CA LEU A 35 10.42 3.66 -40.72
C LEU A 35 11.15 2.81 -39.68
N HIS A 36 11.09 1.47 -39.80
CA HIS A 36 11.84 0.56 -38.93
C HIS A 36 13.35 0.85 -39.00
N ILE A 37 13.89 1.04 -40.21
CA ILE A 37 15.30 1.40 -40.41
C ILE A 37 15.61 2.77 -39.81
N MET A 38 14.77 3.78 -40.00
CA MET A 38 14.95 5.12 -39.43
C MET A 38 14.98 5.09 -37.90
N VAL A 39 14.15 4.25 -37.27
CA VAL A 39 14.13 4.09 -35.80
C VAL A 39 15.38 3.37 -35.30
N THR A 40 15.74 2.25 -35.93
CA THR A 40 16.87 1.41 -35.49
C THR A 40 18.25 1.98 -35.83
N SER A 41 18.37 2.80 -36.88
CA SER A 41 19.62 3.48 -37.27
C SER A 41 19.83 4.83 -36.60
N HIS A 42 18.85 5.32 -35.83
CA HIS A 42 18.97 6.60 -35.14
C HIS A 42 20.11 6.57 -34.10
N SER A 43 20.92 7.64 -34.03
CA SER A 43 22.10 7.69 -33.14
C SER A 43 21.80 7.48 -31.65
N LEU A 44 20.58 7.82 -31.22
CA LEU A 44 20.09 7.61 -29.85
C LEU A 44 19.39 6.26 -29.62
N PHE A 45 19.29 5.39 -30.63
CA PHE A 45 18.63 4.09 -30.50
C PHE A 45 19.35 3.18 -29.49
N LEU A 46 20.62 2.85 -29.74
CA LEU A 46 21.42 1.99 -28.86
C LEU A 46 21.59 2.57 -27.45
N PRO A 47 21.92 3.88 -27.27
CA PRO A 47 22.00 4.48 -25.94
C PRO A 47 20.69 4.41 -25.15
N THR A 48 19.53 4.53 -25.82
CA THR A 48 18.23 4.47 -25.14
C THR A 48 17.79 3.03 -24.83
N MET A 49 18.09 2.08 -25.72
CA MET A 49 17.75 0.67 -25.54
C MET A 49 18.62 -0.04 -24.48
N LEU A 50 19.93 0.22 -24.51
CA LEU A 50 20.92 -0.41 -23.64
C LEU A 50 21.27 0.43 -22.41
N ALA A 51 20.54 1.52 -22.15
CA ALA A 51 20.71 2.31 -20.94
C ALA A 51 20.57 1.39 -19.70
N PRO A 52 21.54 1.42 -18.77
CA PRO A 52 21.36 0.76 -17.49
C PRO A 52 20.18 1.39 -16.74
N GLN A 53 19.46 0.58 -15.95
CA GLN A 53 18.27 1.06 -15.22
C GLN A 53 18.59 2.19 -14.23
N ASP A 54 19.85 2.32 -13.81
CA ASP A 54 20.33 3.29 -12.82
C ASP A 54 20.96 4.57 -13.43
N ASP A 55 20.84 4.81 -14.74
CA ASP A 55 21.40 6.01 -15.37
C ASP A 55 20.52 7.25 -15.07
N PRO A 56 20.99 8.25 -14.29
CA PRO A 56 20.22 9.43 -13.95
C PRO A 56 19.86 10.31 -15.17
N ASP A 57 20.58 10.17 -16.29
CA ASP A 57 20.42 11.02 -17.48
C ASP A 57 19.41 10.48 -18.52
N ILE A 58 18.80 9.31 -18.27
CA ILE A 58 17.90 8.63 -19.21
C ILE A 58 16.62 8.19 -18.49
N SER A 59 15.49 8.77 -18.87
CA SER A 59 14.22 8.38 -18.26
C SER A 59 13.84 6.94 -18.67
N PRO A 60 13.46 6.04 -17.72
CA PRO A 60 13.07 4.66 -18.02
C PRO A 60 11.87 4.60 -18.98
N TYR A 61 11.06 5.66 -18.99
CA TYR A 61 9.91 5.83 -19.87
C TYR A 61 10.28 6.02 -21.36
N SER A 62 11.47 6.53 -21.67
CA SER A 62 11.93 6.70 -23.06
C SER A 62 12.17 5.35 -23.72
N LYS A 63 12.78 4.40 -22.99
CA LYS A 63 12.98 3.01 -23.43
C LYS A 63 11.64 2.32 -23.65
N GLU A 64 10.71 2.45 -22.71
CA GLU A 64 9.37 1.88 -22.83
C GLU A 64 8.62 2.39 -24.08
N ALA A 65 8.65 3.70 -24.33
CA ALA A 65 8.01 4.31 -25.50
C ALA A 65 8.66 3.84 -26.81
N LEU A 66 9.99 3.70 -26.84
CA LEU A 66 10.73 3.20 -28.00
C LEU A 66 10.40 1.73 -28.30
N VAL A 67 10.36 0.87 -27.27
CA VAL A 67 9.97 -0.54 -27.43
C VAL A 67 8.52 -0.64 -27.90
N THR A 68 7.63 0.22 -27.38
CA THR A 68 6.22 0.27 -27.83
C THR A 68 6.13 0.61 -29.32
N LEU A 69 6.90 1.61 -29.78
CA LEU A 69 6.98 1.98 -31.19
C LEU A 69 7.46 0.82 -32.07
N LEU A 70 8.53 0.12 -31.68
CA LEU A 70 9.03 -1.06 -32.40
C LEU A 70 7.99 -2.18 -32.46
N LEU A 71 7.30 -2.45 -31.36
CA LEU A 71 6.26 -3.47 -31.29
C LEU A 71 5.09 -3.16 -32.24
N THR A 72 4.67 -1.89 -32.33
CA THR A 72 3.64 -1.45 -33.28
C THR A 72 4.10 -1.64 -34.73
N ILE A 73 5.33 -1.24 -35.05
CA ILE A 73 5.92 -1.38 -36.39
C ILE A 73 5.98 -2.85 -36.80
N VAL A 74 6.49 -3.73 -35.94
CA VAL A 74 6.64 -5.18 -36.22
C VAL A 74 5.30 -5.86 -36.38
N LYS A 75 4.29 -5.50 -35.57
CA LYS A 75 2.92 -6.03 -35.74
C LYS A 75 2.28 -5.63 -37.07
N LYS A 76 2.62 -4.45 -37.60
CA LYS A 76 2.10 -3.96 -38.89
C LYS A 76 2.85 -4.52 -40.09
N CYS A 77 4.18 -4.68 -39.98
CA CYS A 77 5.03 -5.25 -41.02
C CYS A 77 5.95 -6.32 -40.42
N PRO A 78 5.50 -7.60 -40.39
CA PRO A 78 6.27 -8.72 -39.88
C PRO A 78 7.62 -8.96 -40.59
N GLU A 79 7.74 -8.56 -41.85
CA GLU A 79 8.91 -8.78 -42.72
C GLU A 79 10.17 -8.04 -42.26
N VAL A 80 10.05 -7.05 -41.38
CA VAL A 80 11.19 -6.31 -40.81
C VAL A 80 12.01 -7.14 -39.82
N CYS A 81 11.49 -8.27 -39.35
CA CYS A 81 12.13 -9.11 -38.35
C CYS A 81 13.40 -9.77 -38.92
N LYS A 82 14.57 -9.37 -38.41
CA LYS A 82 15.87 -9.98 -38.76
C LYS A 82 16.57 -10.53 -37.52
N SER A 83 17.25 -11.66 -37.67
CA SER A 83 17.98 -12.34 -36.58
C SER A 83 19.03 -11.45 -35.90
N ASN A 84 19.65 -10.52 -36.64
CA ASN A 84 20.64 -9.59 -36.09
C ASN A 84 20.08 -8.64 -35.03
N HIS A 85 18.76 -8.43 -34.99
CA HIS A 85 18.13 -7.54 -34.00
C HIS A 85 18.14 -8.15 -32.60
N PHE A 86 18.19 -9.48 -32.48
CA PHE A 86 18.19 -10.17 -31.17
C PHE A 86 19.34 -9.74 -30.28
N HIS A 87 20.51 -9.41 -30.84
CA HIS A 87 21.66 -8.96 -30.04
C HIS A 87 21.35 -7.70 -29.22
N VAL A 88 20.60 -6.76 -29.78
CA VAL A 88 20.23 -5.52 -29.10
C VAL A 88 19.01 -5.75 -28.22
N LEU A 89 18.01 -6.51 -28.69
CA LEU A 89 16.79 -6.78 -27.94
C LEU A 89 17.06 -7.57 -26.66
N LEU A 90 17.88 -8.63 -26.71
CA LEU A 90 18.26 -9.41 -25.53
C LEU A 90 19.22 -8.64 -24.63
N GLY A 91 20.12 -7.85 -25.21
CA GLY A 91 20.99 -6.96 -24.44
C GLY A 91 20.23 -5.89 -23.66
N ALA A 92 19.11 -5.42 -24.21
CA ALA A 92 18.21 -4.46 -23.57
C ALA A 92 17.24 -5.13 -22.58
N TYR A 93 17.00 -6.44 -22.70
CA TYR A 93 16.02 -7.15 -21.88
C TYR A 93 16.58 -7.48 -20.50
N GLY A 94 15.88 -7.07 -19.44
CA GLY A 94 16.27 -7.31 -18.05
C GLY A 94 15.62 -8.54 -17.40
N ALA A 95 14.74 -9.24 -18.12
CA ALA A 95 13.90 -10.32 -17.58
C ALA A 95 12.98 -9.89 -16.42
N THR A 96 12.63 -8.61 -16.29
CA THR A 96 11.82 -8.06 -15.20
C THR A 96 10.33 -7.91 -15.55
N LEU A 97 9.49 -7.66 -14.54
CA LEU A 97 8.08 -7.29 -14.71
C LEU A 97 7.88 -5.83 -15.16
N SER A 98 8.93 -5.06 -15.46
CA SER A 98 8.77 -3.69 -15.99
C SER A 98 8.00 -3.67 -17.31
N HIS A 99 7.21 -2.61 -17.57
CA HIS A 99 6.45 -2.47 -18.83
C HIS A 99 7.34 -2.56 -20.07
N ALA A 100 8.56 -2.05 -19.99
CA ALA A 100 9.53 -2.14 -21.07
C ALA A 100 9.91 -3.60 -21.35
N ASP A 101 10.24 -4.39 -20.32
CA ASP A 101 10.59 -5.80 -20.45
C ASP A 101 9.39 -6.65 -20.89
N GLN A 102 8.19 -6.43 -20.35
CA GLN A 102 6.99 -7.15 -20.79
C GLN A 102 6.69 -6.91 -22.29
N LYS A 103 6.88 -5.68 -22.77
CA LYS A 103 6.74 -5.34 -24.21
C LYS A 103 7.89 -5.89 -25.04
N MET A 104 9.11 -5.94 -24.52
CA MET A 104 10.24 -6.59 -25.19
C MET A 104 10.02 -8.09 -25.34
N LEU A 105 9.47 -8.77 -24.33
CA LEU A 105 9.11 -10.19 -24.41
C LEU A 105 8.04 -10.43 -25.48
N LEU A 106 7.04 -9.55 -25.59
CA LEU A 106 6.07 -9.59 -26.69
C LEU A 106 6.74 -9.38 -28.05
N LEU A 107 7.68 -8.44 -28.14
CA LEU A 107 8.44 -8.19 -29.37
C LEU A 107 9.22 -9.43 -29.78
N LEU A 108 9.98 -10.05 -28.86
CA LEU A 108 10.72 -11.29 -29.11
C LEU A 108 9.81 -12.41 -29.62
N LYS A 109 8.61 -12.53 -29.05
CA LYS A 109 7.60 -13.50 -29.49
C LYS A 109 7.08 -13.22 -30.91
N GLU A 110 6.88 -11.96 -31.29
CA GLU A 110 6.52 -11.63 -32.68
C GLU A 110 7.66 -11.97 -33.65
N TYR A 111 8.92 -11.81 -33.24
CA TYR A 111 10.06 -12.28 -34.04
C TYR A 111 10.05 -13.81 -34.21
N GLU A 112 9.78 -14.57 -33.15
CA GLU A 112 9.68 -16.04 -33.23
C GLU A 112 8.55 -16.51 -34.14
N LYS A 113 7.38 -15.85 -34.10
CA LYS A 113 6.27 -16.15 -35.02
C LYS A 113 6.64 -15.94 -36.48
N ASN A 114 7.58 -15.04 -36.77
CA ASN A 114 8.05 -14.70 -38.11
C ASN A 114 9.29 -15.52 -38.52
N ASN A 115 9.35 -16.80 -38.12
CA ASN A 115 10.40 -17.77 -38.47
C ASN A 115 11.82 -17.41 -38.00
N SER A 116 11.98 -16.49 -37.05
CA SER A 116 13.27 -16.21 -36.41
C SER A 116 13.37 -16.97 -35.08
N SER A 117 13.81 -18.23 -35.12
CA SER A 117 13.88 -19.10 -33.92
C SER A 117 14.96 -18.61 -32.94
N LEU A 118 14.59 -18.28 -31.69
CA LEU A 118 15.57 -17.95 -30.64
C LEU A 118 16.46 -19.15 -30.27
N MET A 119 15.91 -20.36 -30.41
CA MET A 119 16.55 -21.62 -30.04
C MET A 119 17.68 -22.02 -31.00
N GLU A 120 17.53 -21.76 -32.30
CA GLU A 120 18.56 -22.06 -33.31
C GLU A 120 19.87 -21.30 -33.07
N PHE A 121 19.80 -20.17 -32.36
CA PHE A 121 20.94 -19.30 -32.12
C PHE A 121 21.39 -19.26 -30.65
N GLN A 122 20.78 -20.05 -29.76
CA GLN A 122 21.06 -20.10 -28.31
C GLN A 122 20.92 -18.74 -27.61
N TYR A 123 19.91 -17.96 -28.01
CA TYR A 123 19.61 -16.64 -27.48
C TYR A 123 18.87 -16.70 -26.13
N LEU A 124 19.47 -17.35 -25.14
CA LEU A 124 18.85 -17.62 -23.83
C LEU A 124 19.37 -16.72 -22.70
N LEU A 125 20.51 -16.06 -22.94
CA LEU A 125 21.06 -15.06 -22.04
C LEU A 125 20.33 -13.73 -22.26
N TRP A 126 20.21 -12.92 -21.21
CA TRP A 126 19.66 -11.57 -21.28
C TRP A 126 20.63 -10.53 -20.68
N GLY A 127 20.34 -9.25 -20.89
CA GLY A 127 21.11 -8.13 -20.37
C GLY A 127 22.57 -8.11 -20.84
N HIS A 128 23.46 -7.66 -19.95
CA HIS A 128 24.88 -7.50 -20.25
C HIS A 128 25.55 -8.81 -20.70
N ALA A 129 25.20 -9.92 -20.05
CA ALA A 129 25.78 -11.22 -20.36
C ALA A 129 25.40 -11.72 -21.77
N ALA A 130 24.22 -11.37 -22.28
CA ALA A 130 23.87 -11.63 -23.69
C ALA A 130 24.80 -10.88 -24.65
N VAL A 131 25.09 -9.61 -24.35
CA VAL A 131 25.97 -8.76 -25.17
C VAL A 131 27.40 -9.31 -25.16
N GLU A 132 27.92 -9.69 -23.99
CA GLU A 132 29.26 -10.27 -23.85
C GLU A 132 29.38 -11.61 -24.57
N TYR A 133 28.39 -12.49 -24.43
CA TYR A 133 28.37 -13.77 -25.12
C TYR A 133 28.38 -13.60 -26.64
N HIS A 134 27.64 -12.62 -27.17
CA HIS A 134 27.68 -12.31 -28.60
C HIS A 134 29.00 -11.70 -29.07
N LYS A 135 29.61 -10.82 -28.26
CA LYS A 135 30.95 -10.31 -28.56
C LYS A 135 31.96 -11.45 -28.60
N ALA A 136 31.95 -12.32 -27.59
CA ALA A 136 32.79 -13.50 -27.50
C ALA A 136 32.59 -14.42 -28.71
N ARG A 137 31.34 -14.69 -29.12
CA ARG A 137 31.02 -15.50 -30.31
C ARG A 137 31.53 -14.90 -31.62
N LYS A 138 31.55 -13.57 -31.75
CA LYS A 138 32.10 -12.91 -32.95
C LYS A 138 33.62 -12.97 -32.98
N SER A 139 34.28 -12.90 -31.82
CA SER A 139 35.75 -12.98 -31.72
C SER A 139 36.29 -14.40 -31.75
N LEU A 140 35.57 -15.35 -31.16
CA LEU A 140 35.95 -16.76 -31.07
C LEU A 140 35.30 -17.51 -32.24
N GLY A 141 36.12 -18.11 -33.11
CA GLY A 141 35.60 -18.92 -34.21
C GLY A 141 34.76 -20.12 -33.74
N PRO A 142 33.98 -20.76 -34.63
CA PRO A 142 33.05 -21.83 -34.28
C PRO A 142 33.70 -23.05 -33.60
N SER A 143 35.02 -23.23 -33.72
CA SER A 143 35.79 -24.33 -33.13
C SER A 143 36.22 -24.10 -31.67
N LEU A 144 36.24 -22.85 -31.18
CA LEU A 144 36.55 -22.49 -29.78
C LEU A 144 35.28 -22.21 -28.97
N TRP A 145 34.13 -22.33 -29.62
CA TRP A 145 32.84 -22.03 -29.04
C TRP A 145 32.36 -23.16 -28.13
N GLN A 146 32.16 -22.85 -26.85
CA GLN A 146 31.52 -23.78 -25.91
C GLN A 146 30.00 -23.60 -25.95
N GLN A 147 29.28 -24.72 -25.93
CA GLN A 147 27.84 -24.74 -25.76
C GLN A 147 27.47 -24.14 -24.40
N LEU A 148 26.44 -23.30 -24.39
CA LEU A 148 25.94 -22.65 -23.17
C LEU A 148 25.59 -23.71 -22.11
N SER A 149 26.22 -23.64 -20.93
CA SER A 149 25.93 -24.55 -19.83
C SER A 149 24.71 -24.11 -19.03
N SER A 150 24.01 -25.07 -18.41
CA SER A 150 22.91 -24.78 -17.47
C SER A 150 23.39 -23.93 -16.29
N GLU A 151 24.63 -24.14 -15.85
CA GLU A 151 25.27 -23.36 -14.79
C GLU A 151 25.39 -21.87 -15.14
N MET A 152 25.85 -21.55 -16.35
CA MET A 152 26.01 -20.15 -16.79
C MET A 152 24.67 -19.42 -16.89
N LEU A 153 23.59 -20.13 -17.24
CA LEU A 153 22.22 -19.59 -17.24
C LEU A 153 21.73 -19.31 -15.81
N LEU A 154 21.98 -20.23 -14.88
CA LEU A 154 21.58 -20.07 -13.49
C LEU A 154 22.39 -18.99 -12.77
N ASP A 155 23.64 -18.74 -13.17
CA ASP A 155 24.48 -17.66 -12.62
C ASP A 155 24.00 -16.25 -13.00
N GLN A 156 23.10 -16.10 -13.99
CA GLN A 156 22.48 -14.81 -14.31
C GLN A 156 21.40 -14.39 -13.30
N LEU A 157 20.93 -15.32 -12.48
CA LEU A 157 19.86 -15.09 -11.53
C LEU A 157 20.44 -14.44 -10.27
N ASP A 158 19.99 -13.23 -9.99
CA ASP A 158 20.26 -12.57 -8.72
C ASP A 158 19.43 -13.22 -7.60
N GLY A 159 20.11 -13.65 -6.53
CA GLY A 159 19.50 -14.42 -5.44
C GLY A 159 18.43 -13.63 -4.69
N ASP A 160 18.72 -12.38 -4.35
CA ASP A 160 17.79 -11.51 -3.61
C ASP A 160 16.56 -11.18 -4.45
N ARG A 161 16.76 -10.89 -5.74
CA ARG A 161 15.67 -10.66 -6.68
C ARG A 161 14.82 -11.90 -6.89
N MET A 162 15.42 -13.09 -6.97
CA MET A 162 14.68 -14.35 -7.04
C MET A 162 13.86 -14.61 -5.78
N LEU A 163 14.44 -14.41 -4.59
CA LEU A 163 13.72 -14.50 -3.31
C LEU A 163 12.53 -13.54 -3.26
N ASN A 164 12.73 -12.29 -3.66
CA ASN A 164 11.67 -11.29 -3.76
C ASN A 164 10.58 -11.70 -4.77
N THR A 165 10.98 -12.27 -5.92
CA THR A 165 10.05 -12.77 -6.95
C THR A 165 9.24 -13.96 -6.45
N VAL A 166 9.83 -14.85 -5.65
CA VAL A 166 9.13 -15.98 -5.03
C VAL A 166 8.12 -15.48 -3.99
N ALA A 167 8.53 -14.55 -3.11
CA ALA A 167 7.66 -14.00 -2.07
C ALA A 167 6.50 -13.13 -2.62
N HIS A 168 6.73 -12.43 -3.74
CA HIS A 168 5.78 -11.52 -4.37
C HIS A 168 5.33 -11.99 -5.76
N PHE A 169 5.20 -13.31 -5.94
CA PHE A 169 4.86 -13.89 -7.23
C PHE A 169 3.54 -13.32 -7.81
N PRO A 170 3.51 -12.85 -9.07
CA PRO A 170 2.31 -12.29 -9.68
C PRO A 170 1.31 -13.39 -10.09
N LEU A 171 0.36 -13.70 -9.21
CA LEU A 171 -0.61 -14.80 -9.40
C LEU A 171 -1.42 -14.74 -10.71
N TYR A 172 -1.66 -13.55 -11.24
CA TYR A 172 -2.48 -13.31 -12.44
C TYR A 172 -1.66 -13.13 -13.72
N ARG A 173 -0.33 -13.22 -13.65
CA ARG A 173 0.54 -13.11 -14.82
C ARG A 173 0.28 -14.28 -15.78
N HIS A 174 -0.11 -13.96 -17.01
CA HIS A 174 -0.27 -14.95 -18.07
C HIS A 174 1.06 -15.47 -18.59
N PHE A 175 1.19 -16.80 -18.72
CA PHE A 175 2.39 -17.46 -19.24
C PHE A 175 2.75 -17.01 -20.65
N ILE A 176 1.72 -16.84 -21.50
CA ILE A 176 1.88 -16.34 -22.86
C ILE A 176 1.39 -14.89 -22.88
N PRO A 177 2.28 -13.90 -23.05
CA PRO A 177 1.89 -12.50 -23.10
C PRO A 177 0.89 -12.26 -24.24
N GLN A 178 -0.21 -11.55 -23.95
CA GLN A 178 -1.24 -11.16 -24.92
C GLN A 178 -1.13 -9.67 -25.25
N ALA A 179 -1.47 -9.30 -26.49
CA ALA A 179 -1.24 -7.97 -27.04
C ALA A 179 -2.29 -6.90 -26.66
N ASN A 180 -3.49 -7.31 -26.23
CA ASN A 180 -4.68 -6.46 -26.11
C ASN A 180 -5.23 -6.35 -24.68
N GLU A 181 -4.58 -6.98 -23.71
CA GLU A 181 -4.87 -6.73 -22.30
C GLU A 181 -3.99 -5.55 -21.90
N GLU A 182 -4.59 -4.47 -21.40
CA GLU A 182 -3.87 -3.45 -20.64
C GLU A 182 -2.88 -4.20 -19.75
N PHE A 183 -1.56 -3.97 -19.89
CA PHE A 183 -0.53 -4.62 -19.10
C PHE A 183 -0.86 -4.39 -17.64
N THR A 184 -1.53 -5.37 -17.03
CA THR A 184 -2.37 -5.11 -15.88
C THR A 184 -1.61 -5.44 -14.62
N SER A 185 -0.74 -4.49 -14.30
CA SER A 185 -0.48 -4.07 -12.95
C SER A 185 -1.20 -2.72 -12.75
N LYS A 186 -2.54 -2.74 -12.56
CA LYS A 186 -3.25 -1.58 -11.96
C LYS A 186 -2.81 -1.31 -10.50
N GLU A 187 -1.78 -2.00 -10.02
CA GLU A 187 -1.09 -1.83 -8.75
C GLU A 187 -0.15 -0.59 -8.72
N GLU A 188 0.12 0.05 -9.87
CA GLU A 188 1.28 0.95 -10.03
C GLU A 188 1.01 2.46 -9.82
N LYS A 189 -0.03 2.86 -9.10
CA LYS A 189 -0.13 4.28 -8.70
C LYS A 189 0.53 4.62 -7.37
N ASP A 190 0.98 3.62 -6.59
CA ASP A 190 1.69 3.85 -5.33
C ASP A 190 2.74 2.78 -4.95
N GLY A 191 3.18 1.96 -5.92
CA GLY A 191 4.16 0.89 -5.68
C GLY A 191 5.55 1.45 -5.34
N SER A 192 6.15 0.93 -4.27
CA SER A 192 7.55 1.18 -3.93
C SER A 192 8.47 0.80 -5.11
N PRO A 193 9.66 1.43 -5.25
CA PRO A 193 10.64 1.08 -6.30
C PRO A 193 11.02 -0.41 -6.33
N ASP A 194 10.74 -1.15 -5.25
CA ASP A 194 11.02 -2.58 -5.12
C ASP A 194 10.19 -3.48 -6.06
N GLN A 195 8.98 -3.05 -6.47
CA GLN A 195 8.13 -3.88 -7.34
C GLN A 195 8.63 -3.89 -8.80
N MET A 196 9.35 -2.85 -9.23
CA MET A 196 10.03 -2.81 -10.53
C MET A 196 11.19 -3.79 -10.63
N CYS A 197 11.65 -4.35 -9.51
CA CYS A 197 12.80 -5.24 -9.47
C CYS A 197 12.44 -6.72 -9.62
N LEU A 198 11.17 -7.14 -9.67
CA LEU A 198 10.81 -8.57 -9.76
C LEU A 198 11.11 -9.16 -11.14
N TYR A 199 11.56 -10.42 -11.21
CA TYR A 199 11.70 -11.15 -12.47
C TYR A 199 10.34 -11.52 -13.07
N ASP A 200 10.21 -11.56 -14.40
CA ASP A 200 9.00 -12.01 -15.11
C ASP A 200 8.92 -13.55 -15.16
N PRO A 201 7.96 -14.19 -14.44
CA PRO A 201 7.81 -15.63 -14.47
C PRO A 201 7.48 -16.17 -15.87
N SER A 202 6.85 -15.37 -16.72
CA SER A 202 6.54 -15.79 -18.09
C SER A 202 7.78 -16.00 -18.92
N PHE A 203 8.90 -15.35 -18.61
CA PHE A 203 10.19 -15.67 -19.25
C PHE A 203 10.91 -16.80 -18.51
N LEU A 204 11.03 -16.70 -17.18
CA LEU A 204 11.84 -17.64 -16.39
C LEU A 204 11.30 -19.08 -16.43
N ILE A 205 9.98 -19.30 -16.44
CA ILE A 205 9.43 -20.66 -16.53
C ILE A 205 9.71 -21.28 -17.92
N HIS A 206 9.74 -20.50 -19.00
CA HIS A 206 10.18 -20.99 -20.31
C HIS A 206 11.68 -21.32 -20.29
N LEU A 207 12.50 -20.46 -19.67
CA LEU A 207 13.94 -20.72 -19.50
C LEU A 207 14.18 -22.01 -18.71
N PHE A 208 13.47 -22.22 -17.60
CA PHE A 208 13.62 -23.42 -16.80
C PHE A 208 13.19 -24.67 -17.55
N SER A 209 12.10 -24.60 -18.32
CA SER A 209 11.67 -25.67 -19.24
C SER A 209 12.78 -26.07 -20.22
N TYR A 210 13.55 -25.10 -20.71
CA TYR A 210 14.74 -25.37 -21.52
C TYR A 210 15.89 -25.99 -20.72
N ILE A 211 16.17 -25.48 -19.52
CA ILE A 211 17.28 -25.94 -18.66
C ILE A 211 17.06 -27.40 -18.21
N VAL A 212 15.82 -27.82 -17.94
CA VAL A 212 15.50 -29.15 -17.43
C VAL A 212 15.21 -30.20 -18.51
N ARG A 213 15.50 -29.91 -19.78
CA ARG A 213 15.28 -30.89 -20.86
C ARG A 213 16.02 -32.21 -20.58
N PRO A 214 15.50 -33.38 -21.00
CA PRO A 214 16.16 -34.66 -20.72
C PRO A 214 17.59 -34.76 -21.30
N GLU A 215 17.89 -33.98 -22.35
CA GLU A 215 19.20 -33.99 -23.00
C GLU A 215 20.25 -33.10 -22.31
N SER A 216 19.86 -32.23 -21.37
CA SER A 216 20.77 -31.29 -20.72
C SER A 216 21.43 -31.89 -19.48
N VAL A 217 22.68 -31.49 -19.21
CA VAL A 217 23.34 -31.77 -17.94
C VAL A 217 22.95 -30.65 -16.97
N LEU A 218 22.27 -31.00 -15.88
CA LEU A 218 21.79 -30.05 -14.89
C LEU A 218 22.42 -30.31 -13.52
N ASP A 219 23.07 -29.28 -12.95
CA ASP A 219 23.35 -29.27 -11.51
C ASP A 219 22.05 -29.00 -10.74
N CYS A 220 21.47 -30.08 -10.22
CA CYS A 220 20.23 -30.02 -9.46
C CYS A 220 20.37 -29.21 -8.17
N ARG A 221 21.55 -29.24 -7.52
CA ARG A 221 21.77 -28.47 -6.29
C ARG A 221 21.82 -26.98 -6.60
N LYS A 222 22.52 -26.58 -7.66
CA LYS A 222 22.56 -25.18 -8.12
C LYS A 222 21.19 -24.65 -8.51
N PHE A 223 20.35 -25.46 -9.16
CA PHE A 223 18.97 -25.09 -9.51
C PHE A 223 18.10 -24.77 -8.29
N VAL A 224 18.33 -25.45 -7.15
CA VAL A 224 17.64 -25.14 -5.89
C VAL A 224 18.28 -23.94 -5.20
N CYS A 225 19.62 -23.85 -5.17
CA CYS A 225 20.35 -22.71 -4.58
C CYS A 225 20.06 -21.37 -5.27
N SER A 226 19.78 -21.36 -6.57
CA SER A 226 19.39 -20.15 -7.32
C SER A 226 17.90 -19.82 -7.20
N HIS A 227 17.17 -20.51 -6.32
CA HIS A 227 15.72 -20.39 -6.10
C HIS A 227 14.86 -20.65 -7.36
N ALA A 228 15.40 -21.29 -8.41
CA ALA A 228 14.65 -21.65 -9.61
C ALA A 228 13.57 -22.71 -9.31
N LEU A 229 13.88 -23.68 -8.43
CA LEU A 229 12.88 -24.62 -7.91
C LEU A 229 11.79 -23.88 -7.12
N GLY A 230 12.18 -22.93 -6.27
CA GLY A 230 11.24 -22.12 -5.49
C GLY A 230 10.23 -21.40 -6.39
N LEU A 231 10.71 -20.71 -7.43
CA LEU A 231 9.87 -20.01 -8.40
C LEU A 231 8.95 -20.98 -9.17
N THR A 232 9.45 -22.16 -9.53
CA THR A 232 8.64 -23.19 -10.20
C THR A 232 7.51 -23.69 -9.29
N LEU A 233 7.79 -23.87 -7.99
CA LEU A 233 6.80 -24.29 -7.00
C LEU A 233 5.72 -23.23 -6.79
N VAL A 234 6.09 -21.95 -6.59
CA VAL A 234 5.08 -20.88 -6.48
C VAL A 234 4.30 -20.65 -7.76
N ALA A 235 4.85 -20.94 -8.95
CA ALA A 235 4.10 -20.87 -10.21
C ALA A 235 2.91 -21.86 -10.28
N LEU A 236 2.89 -22.94 -9.48
CA LEU A 236 1.73 -23.84 -9.33
C LEU A 236 0.48 -23.15 -8.75
N SER A 237 0.66 -22.01 -8.10
CA SER A 237 -0.42 -21.20 -7.52
C SER A 237 -1.03 -20.19 -8.48
N SER A 238 -0.44 -20.01 -9.67
CA SER A 238 -0.93 -19.07 -10.68
C SER A 238 -2.38 -19.37 -11.07
N TYR A 239 -3.16 -18.33 -11.36
CA TYR A 239 -4.50 -18.47 -11.91
C TYR A 239 -4.47 -18.92 -13.38
N ASP A 240 -3.39 -18.64 -14.11
CA ASP A 240 -3.25 -19.01 -15.50
C ASP A 240 -3.01 -20.53 -15.67
N TYR A 241 -3.85 -21.18 -16.47
CA TYR A 241 -3.77 -22.62 -16.70
C TYR A 241 -2.43 -23.03 -17.32
N LYS A 242 -1.91 -22.22 -18.27
CA LYS A 242 -0.68 -22.54 -19.01
C LYS A 242 0.56 -22.36 -18.13
N MET A 243 0.59 -21.33 -17.28
CA MET A 243 1.66 -21.13 -16.30
C MET A 243 1.81 -22.34 -15.38
N ARG A 244 0.69 -22.81 -14.80
CA ARG A 244 0.71 -23.99 -13.94
C ARG A 244 1.13 -25.25 -14.70
N ALA A 245 0.64 -25.45 -15.92
CA ALA A 245 1.00 -26.62 -16.73
C ALA A 245 2.50 -26.64 -17.07
N ALA A 246 3.08 -25.48 -17.42
CA ALA A 246 4.51 -25.35 -17.66
C ALA A 246 5.33 -25.58 -16.39
N ALA A 247 4.89 -25.07 -15.25
CA ALA A 247 5.53 -25.32 -13.96
C ALA A 247 5.49 -26.82 -13.57
N TYR A 248 4.36 -27.52 -13.77
CA TYR A 248 4.27 -28.96 -13.58
C TYR A 248 5.20 -29.74 -14.52
N HIS A 249 5.34 -29.29 -15.77
CA HIS A 249 6.30 -29.87 -16.71
C HIS A 249 7.73 -29.72 -16.20
N VAL A 250 8.12 -28.51 -15.75
CA VAL A 250 9.45 -28.25 -15.20
C VAL A 250 9.70 -29.13 -13.98
N LEU A 251 8.75 -29.26 -13.05
CA LEU A 251 8.88 -30.12 -11.87
C LEU A 251 9.02 -31.60 -12.23
N GLY A 252 8.24 -32.09 -13.18
CA GLY A 252 8.30 -33.48 -13.64
C GLY A 252 9.65 -33.82 -14.27
N SER A 253 10.17 -32.95 -15.13
CA SER A 253 11.49 -33.11 -15.75
C SER A 253 12.62 -32.94 -14.73
N PHE A 254 12.51 -31.97 -13.81
CA PHE A 254 13.48 -31.78 -12.73
C PHE A 254 13.56 -33.00 -11.81
N TYR A 255 12.42 -33.62 -11.47
CA TYR A 255 12.39 -34.85 -10.69
C TYR A 255 13.24 -35.97 -11.33
N GLN A 256 13.14 -36.15 -12.65
CA GLN A 256 13.95 -37.14 -13.39
C GLN A 256 15.46 -36.83 -13.32
N HIS A 257 15.83 -35.55 -13.36
CA HIS A 257 17.23 -35.12 -13.18
C HIS A 257 17.75 -35.39 -11.76
N VAL A 258 16.92 -35.15 -10.74
CA VAL A 258 17.31 -35.47 -9.35
C VAL A 258 17.47 -36.99 -9.16
N GLU A 259 16.66 -37.81 -9.83
CA GLU A 259 16.81 -39.27 -9.82
C GLU A 259 18.11 -39.75 -10.46
N SER A 260 18.61 -39.07 -11.50
CA SER A 260 19.82 -39.46 -12.23
C SER A 260 21.11 -38.94 -11.59
N VAL A 261 21.11 -37.73 -11.04
CA VAL A 261 22.31 -37.07 -10.47
C VAL A 261 22.52 -37.49 -9.00
N HIS A 262 23.78 -37.54 -8.54
CA HIS A 262 24.12 -37.84 -7.14
C HIS A 262 24.65 -36.59 -6.42
N PHE A 263 24.00 -36.21 -5.32
CA PHE A 263 24.44 -35.16 -4.40
C PHE A 263 23.90 -35.45 -2.98
N LYS A 264 24.44 -34.77 -1.96
CA LYS A 264 24.22 -35.11 -0.54
C LYS A 264 22.73 -35.10 -0.15
N GLU A 265 21.99 -34.09 -0.58
CA GLU A 265 20.61 -33.83 -0.18
C GLU A 265 19.55 -34.49 -1.10
N LYS A 266 19.99 -35.30 -2.07
CA LYS A 266 19.13 -35.94 -3.08
C LYS A 266 17.92 -36.64 -2.47
N LYS A 267 18.13 -37.46 -1.44
CA LYS A 267 17.07 -38.29 -0.85
C LYS A 267 15.98 -37.43 -0.23
N GLN A 268 16.37 -36.39 0.51
CA GLN A 268 15.47 -35.43 1.13
C GLN A 268 14.68 -34.65 0.09
N LEU A 269 15.35 -34.21 -0.99
CA LEU A 269 14.70 -33.49 -2.07
C LEU A 269 13.70 -34.38 -2.85
N LEU A 270 14.08 -35.61 -3.19
CA LEU A 270 13.16 -36.58 -3.81
C LEU A 270 11.95 -36.83 -2.91
N TYR A 271 12.17 -37.03 -1.62
CA TYR A 271 11.09 -37.23 -0.67
C TYR A 271 10.14 -36.03 -0.62
N LEU A 272 10.65 -34.79 -0.60
CA LEU A 272 9.81 -33.60 -0.69
C LEU A 272 8.98 -33.59 -1.97
N LEU A 273 9.60 -33.85 -3.12
CA LEU A 273 8.89 -33.90 -4.40
C LEU A 273 7.84 -35.01 -4.44
N ASP A 274 8.10 -36.17 -3.84
CA ASP A 274 7.14 -37.27 -3.72
C ASP A 274 5.97 -36.90 -2.81
N THR A 275 6.22 -36.24 -1.67
CA THR A 275 5.12 -35.78 -0.79
C THR A 275 4.20 -34.78 -1.48
N LEU A 276 4.75 -33.89 -2.32
CA LEU A 276 3.97 -32.97 -3.15
C LEU A 276 3.23 -33.72 -4.27
N ARG A 277 3.92 -34.62 -4.97
CA ARG A 277 3.34 -35.45 -6.04
C ARG A 277 2.15 -36.26 -5.54
N ASN A 278 2.27 -36.88 -4.36
CA ASN A 278 1.21 -37.66 -3.72
C ASN A 278 0.01 -36.79 -3.30
N ALA A 279 0.24 -35.51 -3.01
CA ALA A 279 -0.82 -34.57 -2.66
C ALA A 279 -1.65 -34.10 -3.88
N ILE A 280 -1.08 -34.16 -5.09
CA ILE A 280 -1.73 -33.69 -6.32
C ILE A 280 -2.64 -34.79 -6.89
N GLN A 281 -3.94 -34.67 -6.63
CA GLN A 281 -4.94 -35.67 -7.06
C GLN A 281 -5.48 -35.44 -8.48
N LYS A 282 -5.28 -34.25 -9.05
CA LYS A 282 -5.82 -33.85 -10.36
C LYS A 282 -4.73 -33.24 -11.22
N GLN A 283 -4.79 -33.48 -12.52
CA GLN A 283 -3.88 -32.85 -13.47
C GLN A 283 -4.04 -31.33 -13.41
N ASN A 284 -2.91 -30.63 -13.42
CA ASN A 284 -2.84 -29.17 -13.37
C ASN A 284 -3.61 -28.52 -12.20
N LEU A 285 -3.68 -29.22 -11.06
CA LEU A 285 -4.29 -28.72 -9.83
C LEU A 285 -3.62 -27.41 -9.42
N ARG A 286 -4.42 -26.40 -9.09
CA ARG A 286 -3.90 -25.17 -8.50
C ARG A 286 -3.60 -25.42 -7.02
N VAL A 287 -2.34 -25.26 -6.64
CA VAL A 287 -1.89 -25.30 -5.24
C VAL A 287 -2.11 -23.92 -4.62
N SER A 288 -2.55 -23.80 -3.36
CA SER A 288 -2.67 -22.47 -2.76
C SER A 288 -1.29 -21.84 -2.58
N PHE A 289 -1.22 -20.51 -2.60
CA PHE A 289 0.06 -19.81 -2.48
C PHE A 289 0.79 -20.18 -1.17
N MET A 290 0.06 -20.29 -0.06
CA MET A 290 0.59 -20.73 1.23
C MET A 290 1.32 -22.08 1.16
N HIS A 291 0.73 -23.10 0.54
CA HIS A 291 1.40 -24.41 0.40
C HIS A 291 2.60 -24.32 -0.53
N ALA A 292 2.49 -23.58 -1.62
CA ALA A 292 3.59 -23.43 -2.58
C ALA A 292 4.80 -22.71 -1.94
N THR A 293 4.57 -21.64 -1.17
CA THR A 293 5.58 -20.92 -0.41
C THR A 293 6.19 -21.79 0.70
N TYR A 294 5.38 -22.56 1.42
CA TYR A 294 5.87 -23.51 2.42
C TYR A 294 6.83 -24.54 1.80
N VAL A 295 6.42 -25.19 0.70
CA VAL A 295 7.24 -26.21 0.03
C VAL A 295 8.50 -25.58 -0.57
N ALA A 296 8.42 -24.37 -1.13
CA ALA A 296 9.58 -23.63 -1.64
C ALA A 296 10.61 -23.35 -0.53
N LYS A 297 10.17 -22.88 0.64
CA LYS A 297 11.03 -22.64 1.79
C LYS A 297 11.61 -23.94 2.36
N VAL A 298 10.82 -25.03 2.39
CA VAL A 298 11.32 -26.36 2.79
C VAL A 298 12.43 -26.84 1.84
N ALA A 299 12.27 -26.66 0.52
CA ALA A 299 13.28 -27.04 -0.46
C ALA A 299 14.62 -26.29 -0.24
N GLU A 300 14.56 -25.00 0.12
CA GLU A 300 15.73 -24.21 0.48
C GLU A 300 16.38 -24.69 1.79
N GLN A 301 15.56 -24.95 2.81
CA GLN A 301 16.01 -25.38 4.14
C GLN A 301 16.68 -26.77 4.13
N ILE A 302 16.27 -27.67 3.23
CA ILE A 302 16.92 -28.99 3.04
C ILE A 302 18.41 -28.85 2.69
N LEU A 303 18.82 -27.75 2.05
CA LEU A 303 20.22 -27.49 1.68
C LEU A 303 21.07 -26.89 2.81
N ARG A 304 20.49 -26.63 3.98
CA ARG A 304 21.14 -25.97 5.12
C ARG A 304 21.12 -26.85 6.37
N PRO A 305 21.88 -27.96 6.39
CA PRO A 305 21.90 -28.88 7.53
C PRO A 305 22.44 -28.27 8.84
N GLU A 306 23.06 -27.10 8.77
CA GLU A 306 23.60 -26.35 9.90
C GLU A 306 22.52 -25.56 10.67
N GLU A 307 21.37 -25.29 10.05
CA GLU A 307 20.27 -24.52 10.66
C GLU A 307 19.31 -25.43 11.46
N HIS A 308 18.79 -24.94 12.59
CA HIS A 308 17.80 -25.66 13.42
C HIS A 308 16.60 -26.16 12.62
N MET A 309 16.09 -25.31 11.73
CA MET A 309 14.91 -25.60 10.92
C MET A 309 15.09 -26.83 10.02
N TYR A 310 16.31 -27.17 9.61
CA TYR A 310 16.58 -28.40 8.87
C TYR A 310 16.14 -29.65 9.65
N LEU A 311 16.46 -29.73 10.94
CA LEU A 311 16.10 -30.87 11.79
C LEU A 311 14.59 -30.92 12.01
N VAL A 312 13.97 -29.76 12.26
CA VAL A 312 12.53 -29.65 12.50
C VAL A 312 11.72 -30.07 11.27
N ILE A 313 12.13 -29.62 10.09
CA ILE A 313 11.51 -29.95 8.79
C ILE A 313 11.78 -31.41 8.43
N SER A 314 12.99 -31.92 8.63
CA SER A 314 13.31 -33.32 8.34
C SER A 314 12.47 -34.28 9.19
N LYS A 315 12.28 -33.97 10.49
CA LYS A 315 11.38 -34.73 11.37
C LYS A 315 9.94 -34.70 10.87
N PHE A 316 9.45 -33.54 10.42
CA PHE A 316 8.11 -33.43 9.84
C PHE A 316 7.98 -34.29 8.59
N LEU A 317 8.89 -34.10 7.62
CA LEU A 317 8.88 -34.82 6.35
C LEU A 317 8.85 -36.33 6.60
N LEU A 318 9.75 -36.88 7.42
CA LEU A 318 9.79 -38.32 7.70
C LEU A 318 8.48 -38.88 8.30
N GLY A 319 7.67 -38.04 8.95
CA GLY A 319 6.36 -38.40 9.49
C GLY A 319 5.19 -38.26 8.50
N THR A 320 5.40 -37.68 7.32
CA THR A 320 4.33 -37.31 6.37
C THR A 320 4.44 -37.99 5.02
N GLN A 321 3.42 -38.76 4.64
CA GLN A 321 3.39 -39.43 3.33
C GLN A 321 3.01 -38.50 2.16
N TYR A 322 2.27 -37.44 2.46
CA TYR A 322 1.87 -36.39 1.52
C TYR A 322 1.60 -35.08 2.27
N VAL A 323 1.71 -33.95 1.58
CA VAL A 323 1.34 -32.63 2.13
C VAL A 323 -0.18 -32.44 2.01
N ASP A 324 -0.89 -32.29 3.14
CA ASP A 324 -2.34 -32.07 3.09
C ASP A 324 -2.68 -30.65 2.59
N LEU A 325 -3.06 -30.54 1.31
CA LEU A 325 -3.41 -29.26 0.68
C LEU A 325 -4.70 -28.62 1.19
N LYS A 326 -5.40 -29.26 2.15
CA LYS A 326 -6.57 -28.68 2.83
C LYS A 326 -6.19 -27.96 4.13
N ARG A 327 -4.92 -28.03 4.54
CA ARG A 327 -4.49 -27.66 5.89
C ARG A 327 -3.11 -27.01 5.84
N VAL A 328 -2.93 -25.90 6.55
CA VAL A 328 -1.59 -25.31 6.74
C VAL A 328 -0.65 -26.38 7.32
N PRO A 329 0.46 -26.70 6.63
CA PRO A 329 1.33 -27.78 7.08
C PRO A 329 1.91 -27.49 8.46
N ASP A 330 1.69 -28.44 9.38
CA ASP A 330 2.37 -28.53 10.66
C ASP A 330 2.25 -27.32 11.61
N PHE A 331 1.26 -26.45 11.39
CA PHE A 331 1.10 -25.17 12.08
C PHE A 331 1.17 -25.33 13.61
N PHE A 332 0.32 -26.18 14.20
CA PHE A 332 0.23 -26.29 15.66
C PHE A 332 1.48 -26.90 16.31
N ARG A 333 2.18 -27.80 15.61
CA ARG A 333 3.41 -28.42 16.13
C ARG A 333 4.53 -27.39 16.20
N LEU A 334 4.74 -26.63 15.13
CA LEU A 334 5.75 -25.57 15.06
C LEU A 334 5.41 -24.42 16.00
N PHE A 335 4.14 -23.99 16.03
CA PHE A 335 3.71 -22.86 16.83
C PHE A 335 3.81 -23.12 18.34
N TYR A 336 3.42 -24.33 18.79
CA TYR A 336 3.51 -24.76 20.18
C TYR A 336 4.73 -25.62 20.47
N SER A 337 5.80 -25.48 19.69
CA SER A 337 7.05 -26.20 19.94
C SER A 337 7.61 -25.91 21.34
N PHE A 338 8.16 -26.95 21.96
CA PHE A 338 8.82 -26.93 23.25
C PHE A 338 10.36 -27.04 23.15
N ASP A 339 10.89 -27.05 21.93
CA ASP A 339 12.34 -27.11 21.70
C ASP A 339 13.02 -25.82 22.21
N LEU A 340 14.32 -25.91 22.53
CA LEU A 340 15.08 -24.74 23.02
C LEU A 340 15.05 -23.57 22.02
N GLU A 341 15.00 -23.88 20.73
CA GLU A 341 14.99 -22.93 19.62
C GLU A 341 13.57 -22.69 19.04
N HIS A 342 12.51 -22.94 19.82
CA HIS A 342 11.12 -22.73 19.42
C HIS A 342 10.81 -21.31 18.88
N LYS A 343 11.62 -20.31 19.23
CA LYS A 343 11.48 -18.94 18.69
C LYS A 343 11.78 -18.89 17.19
N LEU A 344 12.81 -19.61 16.73
CA LEU A 344 13.16 -19.72 15.31
C LEU A 344 12.06 -20.45 14.53
N GLU A 345 11.47 -21.50 15.13
CA GLU A 345 10.35 -22.23 14.52
C GLU A 345 9.11 -21.37 14.34
N ARG A 346 8.75 -20.58 15.37
CA ARG A 346 7.62 -19.65 15.30
C ARG A 346 7.88 -18.54 14.29
N GLU A 347 9.07 -17.94 14.30
CA GLU A 347 9.44 -16.89 13.35
C GLU A 347 9.40 -17.41 11.91
N TRP A 348 9.94 -18.61 11.65
CA TRP A 348 9.90 -19.22 10.33
C TRP A 348 8.46 -19.47 9.86
N LEU A 349 7.60 -20.00 10.73
CA LEU A 349 6.19 -20.23 10.45
C LEU A 349 5.42 -18.93 10.19
N LEU A 350 5.64 -17.90 11.01
CA LEU A 350 4.99 -16.60 10.85
C LEU A 350 5.43 -15.92 9.55
N LYS A 351 6.71 -16.05 9.16
CA LYS A 351 7.20 -15.58 7.86
C LYS A 351 6.55 -16.32 6.69
N VAL A 352 6.34 -17.64 6.80
CA VAL A 352 5.59 -18.41 5.80
C VAL A 352 4.15 -17.90 5.68
N LEU A 353 3.50 -17.59 6.81
CA LEU A 353 2.15 -17.04 6.81
C LEU A 353 2.14 -15.62 6.22
N GLU A 354 3.06 -14.75 6.61
CA GLU A 354 3.14 -13.37 6.11
C GLU A 354 3.31 -13.34 4.59
N GLU A 355 4.27 -14.10 4.06
CA GLU A 355 4.50 -14.18 2.61
C GLU A 355 3.37 -14.95 1.90
N GLY A 356 2.83 -16.00 2.53
CA GLY A 356 1.84 -16.92 1.95
C GLY A 356 0.43 -16.36 1.75
N MET A 357 0.09 -15.22 2.36
CA MET A 357 -1.25 -14.63 2.30
C MET A 357 -1.45 -13.76 1.06
N LYS A 358 -1.73 -14.40 -0.10
CA LYS A 358 -1.93 -13.70 -1.39
C LYS A 358 -3.30 -13.88 -2.03
N ASP A 359 -4.06 -14.91 -1.66
CA ASP A 359 -5.38 -15.14 -2.26
C ASP A 359 -6.44 -15.57 -1.25
N LYS A 360 -7.69 -15.57 -1.72
CA LYS A 360 -8.85 -15.99 -0.94
C LYS A 360 -8.74 -17.44 -0.44
N LEU A 361 -8.10 -18.33 -1.21
CA LEU A 361 -7.91 -19.72 -0.79
C LEU A 361 -7.01 -19.81 0.44
N CYS A 362 -5.94 -19.01 0.51
CA CYS A 362 -5.05 -18.94 1.68
C CYS A 362 -5.80 -18.47 2.93
N TYR A 363 -6.67 -17.47 2.80
CA TYR A 363 -7.53 -17.03 3.89
C TYR A 363 -8.46 -18.15 4.39
N GLU A 364 -9.16 -18.83 3.47
CA GLU A 364 -10.10 -19.89 3.84
C GLU A 364 -9.41 -21.08 4.52
N LEU A 365 -8.18 -21.41 4.11
CA LEU A 365 -7.37 -22.46 4.75
C LEU A 365 -7.02 -22.12 6.21
N CYS A 366 -6.59 -20.88 6.46
CA CYS A 366 -6.27 -20.41 7.81
C CYS A 366 -7.52 -20.35 8.71
N GLU A 367 -8.63 -19.88 8.15
CA GLU A 367 -9.89 -19.76 8.86
C GLU A 367 -10.45 -21.13 9.28
N GLN A 368 -10.42 -22.12 8.38
CA GLN A 368 -10.86 -23.50 8.67
C GLN A 368 -10.08 -24.17 9.81
N GLN A 369 -8.87 -23.69 10.08
CA GLN A 369 -8.01 -24.17 11.17
C GLN A 369 -8.03 -23.27 12.41
N SER A 370 -8.80 -22.19 12.40
CA SER A 370 -8.80 -21.19 13.48
C SER A 370 -7.41 -20.65 13.80
N ILE A 371 -6.56 -20.48 12.77
CA ILE A 371 -5.20 -19.94 12.92
C ILE A 371 -5.27 -18.51 13.46
N PHE A 372 -6.15 -17.66 12.93
CA PHE A 372 -6.24 -16.26 13.37
C PHE A 372 -6.65 -16.15 14.85
N HIS A 373 -7.60 -16.96 15.32
CA HIS A 373 -7.93 -17.02 16.74
C HIS A 373 -6.74 -17.46 17.60
N THR A 374 -5.96 -18.43 17.12
CA THR A 374 -4.73 -18.88 17.81
C THR A 374 -3.70 -17.77 17.89
N LEU A 375 -3.47 -17.04 16.80
CA LEU A 375 -2.54 -15.91 16.74
C LEU A 375 -2.96 -14.76 17.66
N LEU A 376 -4.25 -14.37 17.64
CA LEU A 376 -4.79 -13.33 18.52
C LEU A 376 -4.66 -13.71 20.01
N GLY A 377 -5.00 -14.96 20.34
CA GLY A 377 -4.86 -15.50 21.70
C GLY A 377 -3.42 -15.52 22.19
N PHE A 378 -2.48 -15.95 21.35
CA PHE A 378 -1.06 -15.98 21.68
C PHE A 378 -0.46 -14.57 21.85
N CYS A 379 -0.81 -13.62 20.99
CA CYS A 379 -0.37 -12.22 21.17
C CYS A 379 -0.82 -11.60 22.49
N SER A 380 -1.99 -12.00 22.99
CA SER A 380 -2.47 -11.57 24.30
C SER A 380 -1.77 -12.29 25.46
N SER A 381 -0.99 -13.34 25.21
CA SER A 381 -0.23 -14.04 26.26
C SER A 381 0.98 -13.23 26.72
N PRO A 382 1.34 -13.28 28.02
CA PRO A 382 2.61 -12.74 28.51
C PRO A 382 3.83 -13.48 27.95
N LEU A 383 3.64 -14.64 27.32
CA LEU A 383 4.71 -15.43 26.69
C LEU A 383 5.13 -14.92 25.30
N CYS A 384 4.39 -13.97 24.73
CA CYS A 384 4.66 -13.48 23.39
C CYS A 384 5.63 -12.29 23.42
N ASP A 385 6.82 -12.51 22.88
CA ASP A 385 7.83 -11.46 22.71
C ASP A 385 7.38 -10.42 21.68
N GLN A 386 7.85 -9.18 21.85
CA GLN A 386 7.51 -8.09 20.96
C GLN A 386 7.77 -8.34 19.45
N PRO A 387 8.90 -8.93 19.01
CA PRO A 387 9.12 -9.21 17.58
C PRO A 387 8.07 -10.17 17.01
N VAL A 388 7.65 -11.16 17.79
CA VAL A 388 6.62 -12.12 17.41
C VAL A 388 5.24 -11.44 17.34
N GLN A 389 4.94 -10.52 18.25
CA GLN A 389 3.73 -9.68 18.16
C GLN A 389 3.70 -8.88 16.87
N ILE A 390 4.82 -8.24 16.50
CA ILE A 390 4.94 -7.47 15.25
C ILE A 390 4.68 -8.37 14.03
N GLN A 391 5.30 -9.55 13.97
CA GLN A 391 5.10 -10.51 12.89
C GLN A 391 3.63 -10.96 12.80
N ILE A 392 2.98 -11.24 13.93
CA ILE A 392 1.57 -11.63 13.94
C ILE A 392 0.68 -10.48 13.41
N ILE A 393 0.94 -9.23 13.81
CA ILE A 393 0.17 -8.08 13.32
C ILE A 393 0.42 -7.88 11.81
N ASN A 394 1.64 -8.12 11.31
CA ASN A 394 1.91 -8.11 9.87
C ASN A 394 1.11 -9.20 9.13
N VAL A 395 1.05 -10.43 9.63
CA VAL A 395 0.20 -11.50 9.07
C VAL A 395 -1.27 -11.07 9.01
N LEU A 396 -1.78 -10.46 10.09
CA LEU A 396 -3.15 -9.94 10.14
C LEU A 396 -3.36 -8.79 9.14
N ARG A 397 -2.36 -7.92 8.95
CA ARG A 397 -2.39 -6.81 7.99
C ARG A 397 -2.43 -7.31 6.56
N GLU A 398 -1.56 -8.26 6.19
CA GLU A 398 -1.57 -8.87 4.84
C GLU A 398 -2.92 -9.56 4.57
N THR A 399 -3.51 -10.17 5.59
CA THR A 399 -4.84 -10.78 5.49
C THR A 399 -5.97 -9.74 5.38
N ALA A 400 -5.84 -8.60 6.04
CA ALA A 400 -6.86 -7.56 6.08
C ALA A 400 -7.11 -6.89 4.71
N TYR A 401 -6.19 -7.00 3.74
CA TYR A 401 -6.41 -6.52 2.37
C TYR A 401 -7.58 -7.23 1.67
N PHE A 402 -7.94 -8.44 2.08
CA PHE A 402 -9.08 -9.14 1.52
C PHE A 402 -10.37 -8.63 2.15
N THR A 403 -11.30 -8.12 1.33
CA THR A 403 -12.57 -7.55 1.81
C THR A 403 -13.39 -8.50 2.68
N LYS A 404 -13.44 -9.80 2.32
CA LYS A 404 -14.09 -10.85 3.13
C LYS A 404 -13.42 -11.01 4.50
N ALA A 405 -12.09 -11.11 4.52
CA ALA A 405 -11.34 -11.28 5.76
C ALA A 405 -11.44 -10.05 6.67
N SER A 406 -11.37 -8.84 6.11
CA SER A 406 -11.55 -7.61 6.88
C SER A 406 -12.93 -7.55 7.56
N HIS A 407 -13.97 -7.99 6.87
CA HIS A 407 -15.32 -8.06 7.42
C HIS A 407 -15.45 -9.13 8.51
N ASP A 408 -14.90 -10.32 8.28
CA ASP A 408 -14.90 -11.43 9.24
C ASP A 408 -14.06 -11.09 10.49
N PHE A 409 -12.94 -10.38 10.34
CA PHE A 409 -12.13 -9.87 11.45
C PHE A 409 -12.87 -8.84 12.28
N SER A 410 -13.58 -7.94 11.61
CA SER A 410 -14.32 -6.86 12.25
C SER A 410 -15.56 -7.37 12.98
N LYS A 411 -16.30 -8.33 12.42
CA LYS A 411 -17.56 -8.83 12.99
C LYS A 411 -17.41 -10.10 13.82
N GLY A 412 -16.64 -11.07 13.33
CA GLY A 412 -16.56 -12.41 13.91
C GLY A 412 -15.43 -12.57 14.93
N HIS A 413 -14.26 -11.98 14.66
CA HIS A 413 -13.07 -12.21 15.48
C HIS A 413 -12.86 -11.18 16.60
N GLY A 414 -13.56 -10.05 16.56
CA GLY A 414 -13.39 -8.98 17.55
C GLY A 414 -12.01 -8.32 17.48
N ILE A 415 -11.44 -8.13 16.28
CA ILE A 415 -10.08 -7.60 16.14
C ILE A 415 -9.93 -6.20 16.75
N LEU A 416 -10.97 -5.37 16.70
CA LEU A 416 -10.96 -4.00 17.25
C LEU A 416 -10.88 -4.00 18.78
N THR A 417 -11.62 -4.88 19.44
CA THR A 417 -11.56 -5.03 20.90
C THR A 417 -10.22 -5.63 21.34
N TRP A 418 -9.68 -6.56 20.53
CA TRP A 418 -8.33 -7.08 20.74
C TRP A 418 -7.24 -6.02 20.59
N ILE A 419 -7.32 -5.13 19.59
CA ILE A 419 -6.41 -4.00 19.42
C ILE A 419 -6.47 -3.06 20.63
N LEU A 420 -7.67 -2.75 21.13
CA LEU A 420 -7.84 -1.96 22.37
C LEU A 420 -7.11 -2.60 23.55
N GLN A 421 -7.29 -3.92 23.76
CA GLN A 421 -6.60 -4.66 24.83
C GLN A 421 -5.08 -4.64 24.67
N LEU A 422 -4.58 -4.74 23.44
CA LEU A 422 -3.14 -4.69 23.15
C LEU A 422 -2.54 -3.34 23.52
N ILE A 423 -3.24 -2.25 23.17
CA ILE A 423 -2.77 -0.87 23.39
C ILE A 423 -2.88 -0.45 24.86
N GLU A 424 -3.86 -0.95 25.61
CA GLU A 424 -4.02 -0.64 27.05
C GLU A 424 -2.88 -1.20 27.93
N ARG A 425 -2.05 -2.11 27.40
CA ARG A 425 -0.85 -2.58 28.10
C ARG A 425 0.17 -1.45 28.14
N ARG A 426 0.64 -1.09 29.35
CA ARG A 426 1.43 0.12 29.65
C ARG A 426 2.75 0.32 28.86
N ASN A 427 3.15 -0.58 27.96
CA ASN A 427 4.44 -0.57 27.23
C ASN A 427 4.26 -0.74 25.71
N VAL A 428 3.51 0.14 25.04
CA VAL A 428 3.43 0.13 23.57
C VAL A 428 4.67 0.81 22.98
N ASP A 429 5.53 0.04 22.32
CA ASP A 429 6.66 0.57 21.54
C ASP A 429 6.16 1.22 20.23
N ARG A 430 6.91 2.21 19.74
CA ARG A 430 6.74 2.86 18.43
C ARG A 430 6.52 1.86 17.30
N ARG A 431 7.26 0.75 17.29
CA ARG A 431 7.15 -0.27 16.24
C ARG A 431 5.80 -1.00 16.27
N ILE A 432 5.30 -1.35 17.46
CA ILE A 432 3.97 -1.97 17.59
C ILE A 432 2.91 -0.97 17.14
N LEU A 433 3.03 0.28 17.57
CA LEU A 433 2.10 1.35 17.21
C LEU A 433 2.02 1.56 15.69
N ALA A 434 3.15 1.61 14.99
CA ALA A 434 3.19 1.73 13.53
C ALA A 434 2.44 0.59 12.82
N VAL A 435 2.68 -0.66 13.22
CA VAL A 435 2.03 -1.82 12.59
C VAL A 435 0.54 -1.89 12.94
N VAL A 436 0.13 -1.50 14.15
CA VAL A 436 -1.28 -1.37 14.54
C VAL A 436 -1.99 -0.28 13.73
N ILE A 437 -1.35 0.88 13.52
CA ILE A 437 -1.88 1.93 12.65
C ILE A 437 -2.06 1.41 11.22
N GLY A 438 -1.05 0.71 10.69
CA GLY A 438 -1.12 0.08 9.37
C GLY A 438 -2.27 -0.94 9.27
N LEU A 439 -2.46 -1.77 10.30
CA LEU A 439 -3.57 -2.73 10.35
C LEU A 439 -4.95 -2.03 10.37
N LEU A 440 -5.12 -1.01 11.21
CA LEU A 440 -6.38 -0.25 11.28
C LEU A 440 -6.69 0.46 9.96
N HIS A 441 -5.67 1.02 9.32
CA HIS A 441 -5.77 1.63 8.00
C HIS A 441 -6.25 0.60 6.96
N THR A 442 -5.57 -0.54 6.85
CA THR A 442 -5.95 -1.61 5.91
C THR A 442 -7.35 -2.15 6.19
N LEU A 443 -7.72 -2.39 7.46
CA LEU A 443 -9.04 -2.88 7.84
C LEU A 443 -10.15 -1.91 7.41
N TRP A 444 -9.98 -0.62 7.68
CA TRP A 444 -10.99 0.40 7.35
C TRP A 444 -11.20 0.53 5.85
N PHE A 445 -10.13 0.72 5.08
CA PHE A 445 -10.23 0.93 3.63
C PHE A 445 -10.67 -0.34 2.89
N SER A 446 -10.26 -1.52 3.36
CA SER A 446 -10.73 -2.79 2.79
C SER A 446 -12.22 -3.05 3.08
N ASN A 447 -12.73 -2.66 4.25
CA ASN A 447 -14.16 -2.72 4.56
C ASN A 447 -15.00 -1.77 3.68
N LEU A 448 -14.46 -0.59 3.34
CA LEU A 448 -15.09 0.35 2.42
C LEU A 448 -15.06 -0.11 0.95
N GLY A 449 -14.41 -1.23 0.63
CA GLY A 449 -14.21 -1.71 -0.74
C GLY A 449 -13.20 -0.87 -1.54
N LYS A 450 -12.56 0.11 -0.88
CA LYS A 450 -11.40 0.85 -1.39
C LYS A 450 -10.13 0.08 -1.02
N THR A 451 -10.07 -1.20 -1.40
CA THR A 451 -8.78 -1.89 -1.33
C THR A 451 -7.88 -1.22 -2.34
N ASP A 452 -6.69 -0.80 -1.90
CA ASP A 452 -5.57 -0.56 -2.81
C ASP A 452 -5.55 -1.65 -3.88
N ASN A 453 -5.28 -1.26 -5.12
CA ASN A 453 -5.52 -2.02 -6.35
C ASN A 453 -4.80 -3.39 -6.47
N ARG A 454 -4.24 -3.94 -5.39
CA ARG A 454 -3.59 -5.26 -5.28
C ARG A 454 -4.52 -6.46 -5.53
N VAL A 455 -5.85 -6.31 -5.43
CA VAL A 455 -6.78 -7.48 -5.48
C VAL A 455 -8.07 -7.24 -6.30
N GLN A 456 -8.10 -6.25 -7.20
CA GLN A 456 -9.28 -6.08 -8.06
C GLN A 456 -9.19 -6.94 -9.33
N TRP A 457 -9.73 -8.16 -9.25
CA TRP A 457 -10.52 -8.73 -10.35
C TRP A 457 -11.47 -9.85 -9.90
N SER A 458 -12.75 -9.51 -9.82
CA SER A 458 -13.83 -10.46 -10.11
C SER A 458 -14.06 -10.49 -11.62
N GLY A 459 -14.38 -11.67 -12.16
CA GLY A 459 -14.62 -11.85 -13.60
C GLY A 459 -15.75 -10.95 -14.11
N LYS A 460 -15.77 -10.71 -15.43
CA LYS A 460 -16.74 -9.88 -16.16
C LYS A 460 -18.23 -10.18 -15.89
N ALA A 461 -18.57 -11.24 -15.16
CA ALA A 461 -19.93 -11.54 -14.72
C ALA A 461 -20.37 -10.79 -13.43
N ASP A 462 -19.43 -10.31 -12.61
CA ASP A 462 -19.74 -9.56 -11.36
C ASP A 462 -19.68 -8.03 -11.54
N MET A 463 -19.42 -7.55 -12.75
CA MET A 463 -19.38 -6.12 -13.11
C MET A 463 -20.73 -5.39 -13.04
N GLN A 464 -21.77 -6.04 -12.49
CA GLN A 464 -23.08 -5.44 -12.26
C GLN A 464 -23.52 -5.40 -10.79
N ILE A 465 -22.68 -5.76 -9.82
CA ILE A 465 -23.07 -5.72 -8.40
C ILE A 465 -22.01 -4.99 -7.55
N ASN A 466 -22.35 -3.75 -7.17
CA ASN A 466 -21.74 -2.88 -6.14
C ASN A 466 -20.84 -1.72 -6.63
N THR A 467 -21.42 -0.77 -7.36
CA THR A 467 -21.03 0.66 -7.31
C THR A 467 -22.03 1.49 -6.50
N SER A 468 -22.79 0.86 -5.59
CA SER A 468 -23.50 1.56 -4.52
C SER A 468 -22.58 1.65 -3.31
N ASP A 469 -22.47 2.85 -2.73
CA ASP A 469 -21.82 3.09 -1.44
C ASP A 469 -22.27 2.03 -0.43
N LYS A 470 -21.44 1.01 -0.19
CA LYS A 470 -21.66 0.04 0.89
C LYS A 470 -21.49 0.80 2.21
N ARG A 471 -22.61 1.34 2.71
CA ARG A 471 -22.66 1.98 4.02
C ARG A 471 -22.33 0.92 5.07
N LEU A 472 -21.21 1.10 5.75
CA LEU A 472 -20.83 0.24 6.86
C LEU A 472 -21.85 0.39 8.00
N PRO A 473 -22.12 -0.68 8.78
CA PRO A 473 -22.99 -0.59 9.95
C PRO A 473 -22.48 0.47 10.93
N PHE A 474 -23.39 1.28 11.50
CA PHE A 474 -23.03 2.34 12.43
C PHE A 474 -22.27 1.82 13.68
N SER A 475 -22.60 0.61 14.16
CA SER A 475 -21.87 -0.04 15.24
C SER A 475 -20.39 -0.20 14.92
N LEU A 476 -20.08 -0.66 13.70
CA LEU A 476 -18.71 -0.85 13.26
C LEU A 476 -17.96 0.49 13.18
N ILE A 477 -18.61 1.54 12.68
CA ILE A 477 -18.02 2.89 12.61
C ILE A 477 -17.67 3.39 14.03
N ASN A 478 -18.54 3.17 15.01
CA ASN A 478 -18.28 3.53 16.40
C ASN A 478 -17.13 2.73 17.01
N ASP A 479 -17.05 1.43 16.72
CA ASP A 479 -15.96 0.57 17.23
C ASP A 479 -14.60 1.02 16.68
N PHE A 480 -14.55 1.38 15.38
CA PHE A 480 -13.36 1.98 14.78
C PHE A 480 -13.02 3.34 15.42
N LEU A 481 -14.01 4.21 15.62
CA LEU A 481 -13.80 5.52 16.25
C LEU A 481 -13.25 5.36 17.68
N CYS A 482 -13.83 4.49 18.51
CA CYS A 482 -13.35 4.19 19.86
C CYS A 482 -11.92 3.67 19.87
N THR A 483 -11.58 2.79 18.91
CA THR A 483 -10.23 2.23 18.77
C THR A 483 -9.22 3.32 18.39
N LEU A 484 -9.54 4.14 17.39
CA LEU A 484 -8.68 5.25 16.95
C LEU A 484 -8.50 6.30 18.05
N LEU A 485 -9.56 6.68 18.77
CA LEU A 485 -9.47 7.62 19.89
C LEU A 485 -8.58 7.11 21.03
N SER A 486 -8.52 5.80 21.22
CA SER A 486 -7.63 5.17 22.20
C SER A 486 -6.18 5.21 21.73
N VAL A 487 -5.91 4.95 20.44
CA VAL A 487 -4.58 5.05 19.81
C VAL A 487 -3.99 6.46 19.96
N ILE A 488 -4.81 7.54 19.87
CA ILE A 488 -4.34 8.93 20.00
C ILE A 488 -3.52 9.16 21.28
N ARG A 489 -3.87 8.49 22.39
CA ARG A 489 -3.17 8.63 23.67
C ARG A 489 -1.71 8.15 23.60
N TYR A 490 -1.42 7.23 22.69
CA TYR A 490 -0.13 6.56 22.56
C TYR A 490 0.72 7.11 21.40
N LEU A 491 0.16 7.96 20.52
CA LEU A 491 0.94 8.67 19.48
C LEU A 491 2.12 9.50 20.03
N ARG A 492 2.14 9.74 21.35
CA ARG A 492 3.22 10.42 22.07
C ARG A 492 4.54 9.67 22.09
N THR A 493 4.54 8.35 21.89
CA THR A 493 5.76 7.52 21.92
C THR A 493 6.65 7.67 20.66
N GLY A 494 6.35 8.65 19.80
CA GLY A 494 7.07 8.94 18.56
C GLY A 494 6.61 8.05 17.40
N VAL A 495 6.10 8.65 16.33
CA VAL A 495 5.55 7.98 15.13
C VAL A 495 6.29 8.49 13.89
N GLU A 496 6.44 7.74 12.81
CA GLU A 496 7.00 8.29 11.55
C GLU A 496 5.92 9.12 10.80
N PRO A 497 6.28 10.09 9.94
CA PRO A 497 5.29 10.87 9.20
C PRO A 497 4.38 10.04 8.29
N SER A 498 4.85 8.92 7.74
CA SER A 498 4.04 8.01 6.93
C SER A 498 2.92 7.35 7.73
N ASP A 499 3.25 6.89 8.95
CA ASP A 499 2.27 6.27 9.84
C ASP A 499 1.26 7.31 10.34
N MET A 500 1.72 8.54 10.61
CA MET A 500 0.84 9.66 10.96
C MET A 500 -0.09 10.03 9.81
N GLU A 501 0.41 10.02 8.56
CA GLU A 501 -0.40 10.22 7.37
C GLU A 501 -1.51 9.17 7.27
N SER A 502 -1.15 7.88 7.31
CA SER A 502 -2.12 6.77 7.27
C SER A 502 -3.14 6.84 8.40
N PHE A 503 -2.70 7.17 9.62
CA PHE A 503 -3.59 7.34 10.78
C PHE A 503 -4.59 8.48 10.57
N LEU A 504 -4.12 9.66 10.15
CA LEU A 504 -4.97 10.82 9.91
C LEU A 504 -5.95 10.59 8.76
N GLN A 505 -5.51 9.91 7.67
CA GLN A 505 -6.40 9.52 6.57
C GLN A 505 -7.53 8.61 7.06
N THR A 506 -7.21 7.61 7.88
CA THR A 506 -8.21 6.71 8.45
C THR A 506 -9.16 7.45 9.38
N LEU A 507 -8.64 8.27 10.30
CA LEU A 507 -9.46 9.03 11.25
C LEU A 507 -10.39 10.02 10.56
N ASP A 508 -9.89 10.77 9.58
CA ASP A 508 -10.70 11.70 8.77
C ASP A 508 -11.84 10.98 8.04
N SER A 509 -11.54 9.84 7.42
CA SER A 509 -12.55 9.04 6.73
C SER A 509 -13.60 8.49 7.70
N VAL A 510 -13.19 7.95 8.85
CA VAL A 510 -14.12 7.45 9.89
C VAL A 510 -15.02 8.57 10.41
N LEU A 511 -14.46 9.75 10.69
CA LEU A 511 -15.23 10.91 11.18
C LEU A 511 -16.27 11.40 10.15
N LYS A 512 -15.90 11.46 8.86
CA LYS A 512 -16.84 11.80 7.78
C LYS A 512 -17.97 10.77 7.65
N HIS A 513 -17.65 9.47 7.74
CA HIS A 513 -18.64 8.41 7.70
C HIS A 513 -19.53 8.39 8.95
N HIS A 514 -18.99 8.73 10.12
CA HIS A 514 -19.75 8.90 11.36
C HIS A 514 -20.73 10.08 11.26
N ASP A 515 -20.27 11.26 10.81
CA ASP A 515 -21.12 12.45 10.68
C ASP A 515 -22.24 12.27 9.64
N THR A 516 -21.95 11.59 8.53
CA THR A 516 -22.97 11.26 7.52
C THR A 516 -24.01 10.27 8.07
N ALA A 517 -23.56 9.24 8.81
CA ALA A 517 -24.47 8.28 9.44
C ALA A 517 -25.33 8.94 10.54
N LEU A 518 -24.76 9.85 11.32
CA LEU A 518 -25.45 10.59 12.37
C LEU A 518 -26.54 11.51 11.79
N ASN A 519 -26.27 12.18 10.67
CA ASN A 519 -27.25 13.03 9.99
C ASN A 519 -28.40 12.21 9.35
N THR A 520 -28.20 10.93 9.05
CA THR A 520 -29.24 10.04 8.50
C THR A 520 -30.05 9.28 9.54
N ASN A 521 -29.49 9.05 10.73
CA ASN A 521 -30.12 8.28 11.82
C ASN A 521 -30.40 9.21 13.01
N THR A 522 -31.42 10.07 12.89
CA THR A 522 -31.86 10.96 13.98
C THR A 522 -32.57 10.25 15.14
N ASP A 523 -32.84 8.94 15.02
CA ASP A 523 -33.84 8.27 15.84
C ASP A 523 -33.30 7.19 16.82
N ALA A 524 -31.97 7.05 16.99
CA ALA A 524 -31.41 6.02 17.87
C ALA A 524 -30.86 6.60 19.20
N ASN A 525 -31.59 6.34 20.30
CA ASN A 525 -31.21 6.58 21.70
C ASN A 525 -29.94 5.77 22.12
N TRP A 526 -28.78 6.04 21.52
CA TRP A 526 -27.50 5.43 21.87
C TRP A 526 -26.53 6.48 22.40
N VAL A 527 -25.75 6.12 23.42
CA VAL A 527 -24.69 6.98 23.96
C VAL A 527 -23.62 7.15 22.88
N HIS A 528 -23.56 8.32 22.26
CA HIS A 528 -22.62 8.60 21.18
C HIS A 528 -21.22 8.88 21.75
N PRO A 529 -20.17 8.15 21.33
CA PRO A 529 -18.80 8.53 21.63
C PRO A 529 -18.54 9.95 21.09
N GLN A 530 -17.96 10.82 21.91
CA GLN A 530 -17.60 12.18 21.47
C GLN A 530 -16.62 12.08 20.29
N ALA A 531 -16.93 12.74 19.17
CA ALA A 531 -16.14 12.68 17.94
C ALA A 531 -14.64 12.98 18.16
N LEU A 532 -14.32 13.94 19.03
CA LEU A 532 -12.95 14.23 19.45
C LEU A 532 -12.94 14.93 20.82
N SER A 533 -12.18 14.42 21.79
CA SER A 533 -12.02 15.07 23.11
C SER A 533 -10.97 16.19 23.08
N CYS A 534 -11.03 17.13 24.04
CA CYS A 534 -10.02 18.20 24.14
C CYS A 534 -8.59 17.65 24.29
N SER A 535 -8.41 16.60 25.10
CA SER A 535 -7.12 15.93 25.26
C SER A 535 -6.63 15.24 23.99
N ALA A 536 -7.55 14.68 23.18
CA ALA A 536 -7.20 14.04 21.92
C ALA A 536 -6.76 15.08 20.88
N ALA A 537 -7.50 16.19 20.76
CA ALA A 537 -7.15 17.31 19.88
C ALA A 537 -5.75 17.87 20.16
N LEU A 538 -5.47 18.15 21.44
CA LEU A 538 -4.18 18.69 21.87
C LEU A 538 -3.04 17.68 21.69
N THR A 539 -3.30 16.38 21.88
CA THR A 539 -2.29 15.34 21.67
C THR A 539 -1.94 15.21 20.18
N LEU A 540 -2.93 15.27 19.28
CA LEU A 540 -2.69 15.26 17.83
C LEU A 540 -1.86 16.48 17.36
N LEU A 541 -2.22 17.68 17.85
CA LEU A 541 -1.44 18.90 17.57
C LEU A 541 -0.01 18.81 18.11
N HIS A 542 0.17 18.25 19.31
CA HIS A 542 1.49 18.05 19.88
C HIS A 542 2.33 17.08 19.03
N CYS A 543 1.76 15.94 18.61
CA CYS A 543 2.44 14.96 17.77
C CYS A 543 2.84 15.55 16.41
N TRP A 544 1.98 16.38 15.82
CA TRP A 544 2.33 17.13 14.61
C TRP A 544 3.44 18.14 14.87
N GLY A 545 3.38 18.89 15.97
CA GLY A 545 4.40 19.87 16.36
C GLY A 545 5.78 19.23 16.55
N THR A 546 5.84 18.02 17.13
CA THR A 546 7.08 17.24 17.27
C THR A 546 7.63 16.80 15.91
N LEU A 547 6.77 16.35 14.98
CA LEU A 547 7.20 15.89 13.65
C LEU A 547 7.64 17.04 12.73
N ALA A 548 6.95 18.18 12.84
CA ALA A 548 7.24 19.39 12.08
C ALA A 548 8.35 20.25 12.72
N CYS A 549 8.82 19.89 13.93
CA CYS A 549 9.77 20.67 14.73
C CYS A 549 9.33 22.13 14.96
N ASP A 550 8.02 22.37 15.15
CA ASP A 550 7.49 23.72 15.41
C ASP A 550 7.64 24.07 16.91
N ALA A 551 8.75 24.71 17.25
CA ALA A 551 9.06 25.14 18.61
C ALA A 551 8.00 26.10 19.19
N THR A 552 7.33 26.90 18.35
CA THR A 552 6.35 27.89 18.83
C THR A 552 5.06 27.21 19.27
N LEU A 553 4.57 26.25 18.49
CA LEU A 553 3.40 25.45 18.82
C LEU A 553 3.64 24.57 20.05
N LEU A 554 4.82 23.94 20.15
CA LEU A 554 5.17 23.08 21.28
C LEU A 554 5.23 23.86 22.61
N CYS A 555 5.81 25.06 22.62
CA CYS A 555 5.82 25.92 23.81
C CYS A 555 4.39 26.32 24.23
N CYS A 556 3.54 26.77 23.30
CA CYS A 556 2.15 27.10 23.60
C CYS A 556 1.36 25.92 24.17
N LEU A 557 1.57 24.71 23.62
CA LEU A 557 0.92 23.50 24.12
C LEU A 557 1.44 23.11 25.52
N GLN A 558 2.74 23.23 25.77
CA GLN A 558 3.33 22.98 27.10
C GLN A 558 2.76 23.90 28.18
N ASP A 559 2.50 25.17 27.86
CA ASP A 559 1.87 26.12 28.78
C ASP A 559 0.41 25.75 29.08
N VAL A 560 -0.35 25.30 28.08
CA VAL A 560 -1.73 24.78 28.24
C VAL A 560 -1.74 23.50 29.09
N PHE A 561 -0.77 22.60 28.91
CA PHE A 561 -0.66 21.37 29.71
C PHE A 561 -0.25 21.65 31.16
N LYS A 562 0.63 22.64 31.40
CA LYS A 562 1.06 23.10 32.73
C LYS A 562 -0.05 23.78 33.51
N THR A 563 -0.80 24.68 32.88
CA THR A 563 -1.81 25.52 33.52
C THR A 563 -3.04 24.74 33.99
N HIS A 564 -3.41 23.64 33.33
CA HIS A 564 -4.63 22.89 33.62
C HIS A 564 -4.42 21.52 34.29
N SER A 565 -3.21 21.21 34.77
CA SER A 565 -2.91 20.01 35.57
C SER A 565 -3.47 18.69 35.01
N ILE A 566 -3.33 18.46 33.71
CA ILE A 566 -3.72 17.18 33.10
C ILE A 566 -2.71 16.12 33.57
N LYS A 567 -2.95 15.50 34.73
CA LYS A 567 -2.00 14.62 35.45
C LYS A 567 -1.55 13.37 34.68
N VAL A 568 -2.18 13.02 33.56
CA VAL A 568 -1.79 11.89 32.69
C VAL A 568 -0.77 12.31 31.61
N LEU A 569 -0.34 13.57 31.62
CA LEU A 569 0.46 14.21 30.56
C LEU A 569 1.83 14.70 31.02
N TYR A 570 2.30 14.38 32.24
CA TYR A 570 3.52 15.00 32.79
C TYR A 570 4.64 14.01 33.14
N GLY A 571 4.33 12.74 33.43
CA GLY A 571 5.29 11.78 33.99
C GLY A 571 6.38 11.26 33.06
N ALA A 572 6.17 11.29 31.73
CA ALA A 572 7.11 10.78 30.73
C ALA A 572 7.87 11.90 29.98
N TRP A 573 7.66 13.16 30.35
CA TRP A 573 8.03 14.33 29.52
C TRP A 573 9.46 14.82 29.76
N GLN A 574 10.17 14.28 30.76
CA GLN A 574 11.49 14.75 31.17
C GLN A 574 12.65 13.88 30.64
N GLU A 575 12.40 12.65 30.18
CA GLU A 575 13.46 11.74 29.75
C GLU A 575 13.88 11.93 28.28
N ASP A 576 13.00 12.42 27.39
CA ASP A 576 13.29 12.49 25.95
C ASP A 576 13.93 13.81 25.46
N LEU A 577 13.98 14.86 26.28
CA LEU A 577 14.61 16.14 25.89
C LEU A 577 16.14 16.09 25.81
N GLN A 578 16.78 15.03 26.33
CA GLN A 578 18.24 14.84 26.26
C GLN A 578 18.69 13.77 25.24
N GLY A 579 17.75 13.12 24.55
CA GLY A 579 18.04 11.84 23.90
C GLY A 579 17.53 11.68 22.47
N THR A 580 17.65 12.66 21.56
CA THR A 580 17.65 12.35 20.10
C THR A 580 18.07 13.56 19.25
N SER A 581 19.38 13.79 19.16
CA SER A 581 19.97 14.68 18.14
C SER A 581 20.71 13.85 17.09
N HIS A 582 20.02 12.96 16.37
CA HIS A 582 20.57 12.36 15.15
C HIS A 582 19.46 12.07 14.12
N CYS A 583 19.07 13.10 13.37
CA CYS A 583 18.44 12.90 12.07
C CYS A 583 19.43 12.19 11.14
N LYS A 584 19.21 10.91 10.86
CA LYS A 584 19.92 10.19 9.78
C LYS A 584 19.51 10.77 8.43
N TYR A 585 20.50 11.04 7.58
CA TYR A 585 20.44 11.96 6.44
C TYR A 585 19.87 11.40 5.12
N GLU A 586 19.25 10.21 5.08
CA GLU A 586 18.99 9.50 3.80
C GLU A 586 17.53 9.53 3.28
N HIS A 587 16.56 10.15 3.97
CA HIS A 587 15.13 10.10 3.57
C HIS A 587 14.38 11.44 3.55
N LYS A 588 15.01 12.56 3.14
CA LYS A 588 14.34 13.88 3.19
C LYS A 588 13.12 14.04 2.27
N GLU A 589 13.11 13.49 1.06
CA GLU A 589 12.02 13.78 0.11
C GLU A 589 10.69 13.12 0.51
N LYS A 590 10.68 11.81 0.76
CA LYS A 590 9.48 11.09 1.21
C LYS A 590 8.97 11.61 2.57
N TYR A 591 9.88 11.90 3.50
CA TYR A 591 9.56 12.49 4.80
C TYR A 591 8.83 13.84 4.64
N VAL A 592 9.35 14.74 3.79
CA VAL A 592 8.74 16.04 3.53
C VAL A 592 7.42 15.92 2.78
N GLN A 593 7.30 15.00 1.82
CA GLN A 593 6.06 14.76 1.09
C GLN A 593 4.93 14.26 2.01
N SER A 594 5.19 13.26 2.86
CA SER A 594 4.20 12.78 3.83
C SER A 594 3.84 13.85 4.85
N LEU A 595 4.80 14.65 5.31
CA LEU A 595 4.53 15.77 6.23
C LEU A 595 3.63 16.84 5.58
N MET A 596 3.83 17.13 4.29
CA MET A 596 3.00 18.06 3.52
C MET A 596 1.56 17.53 3.35
N LYS A 597 1.39 16.21 3.20
CA LYS A 597 0.07 15.55 3.16
C LYS A 597 -0.60 15.47 4.54
N CYS A 598 0.15 15.45 5.64
CA CYS A 598 -0.42 15.42 7.00
C CYS A 598 -1.13 16.73 7.39
N LYS A 599 -0.58 17.90 7.03
CA LYS A 599 -1.18 19.22 7.34
C LYS A 599 -2.66 19.35 6.93
N PRO A 600 -3.06 19.06 5.66
CA PRO A 600 -4.45 19.17 5.23
C PRO A 600 -5.38 18.17 5.93
N LEU A 601 -4.90 16.95 6.17
CA LEU A 601 -5.66 15.90 6.85
C LEU A 601 -5.90 16.24 8.31
N LEU A 602 -4.87 16.74 9.01
CA LEU A 602 -4.99 17.20 10.39
C LEU A 602 -6.00 18.33 10.50
N LEU A 603 -5.98 19.30 9.58
CA LEU A 603 -6.99 20.35 9.54
C LEU A 603 -8.40 19.75 9.44
N SER A 604 -8.62 18.84 8.49
CA SER A 604 -9.91 18.15 8.30
C SER A 604 -10.38 17.44 9.57
N VAL A 605 -9.51 16.65 10.22
CA VAL A 605 -9.81 15.98 11.50
C VAL A 605 -10.19 16.98 12.60
N LEU A 606 -9.47 18.08 12.74
CA LEU A 606 -9.72 19.07 13.79
C LEU A 606 -11.05 19.82 13.59
N THR A 607 -11.54 19.96 12.35
CA THR A 607 -12.87 20.55 12.09
C THR A 607 -14.05 19.70 12.59
N HIS A 608 -13.81 18.46 13.03
CA HIS A 608 -14.84 17.64 13.67
C HIS A 608 -14.92 17.85 15.20
N TRP A 609 -14.04 18.65 15.81
CA TRP A 609 -14.08 18.94 17.25
C TRP A 609 -15.24 19.88 17.61
N LYS A 610 -15.95 19.61 18.72
CA LYS A 610 -17.05 20.46 19.23
C LYS A 610 -16.89 20.77 20.73
N PRO A 611 -17.17 22.02 21.18
CA PRO A 611 -17.21 22.36 22.59
C PRO A 611 -18.43 21.73 23.26
N TRP A 612 -18.26 21.21 24.48
CA TRP A 612 -19.25 20.46 25.27
C TRP A 612 -20.62 21.14 25.49
N ALA A 613 -20.77 22.43 25.18
CA ALA A 613 -21.97 23.22 25.43
C ALA A 613 -23.10 23.08 24.39
N SER A 614 -22.89 22.30 23.31
CA SER A 614 -23.86 22.19 22.18
C SER A 614 -24.60 20.85 22.08
N LEU A 615 -24.57 20.00 23.12
CA LEU A 615 -25.50 18.87 23.25
C LEU A 615 -26.84 19.39 23.79
N PRO A 616 -27.98 19.19 23.10
CA PRO A 616 -29.28 19.58 23.63
C PRO A 616 -29.56 18.75 24.88
N ASN A 617 -29.82 19.46 25.98
CA ASN A 617 -30.31 18.97 27.28
C ASN A 617 -30.70 17.48 27.29
N GLN A 618 -29.82 16.62 27.81
CA GLN A 618 -30.29 15.36 28.41
C GLN A 618 -31.14 15.77 29.61
N SER A 619 -32.45 15.79 29.39
CA SER A 619 -33.45 15.88 30.43
C SER A 619 -33.16 14.79 31.44
N ILE A 620 -32.76 15.22 32.63
CA ILE A 620 -32.76 14.42 33.85
C ILE A 620 -34.16 13.82 33.97
N LEU A 621 -34.28 12.52 33.67
CA LEU A 621 -35.44 11.74 34.08
C LEU A 621 -35.44 11.77 35.60
N THR A 622 -36.37 12.55 36.12
CA THR A 622 -36.80 12.60 37.49
C THR A 622 -37.21 11.20 37.96
N LEU A 623 -36.38 10.60 38.81
CA LEU A 623 -36.80 9.52 39.71
C LEU A 623 -36.40 9.92 41.14
N ASN A 624 -37.38 10.50 41.83
CA ASN A 624 -37.59 10.63 43.28
C ASN A 624 -36.54 11.32 44.17
N PRO A 625 -36.95 12.26 45.05
CA PRO A 625 -36.09 12.88 46.05
C PRO A 625 -36.12 12.08 47.36
N ALA A 626 -35.04 11.38 47.69
CA ALA A 626 -34.75 11.03 49.08
C ALA A 626 -33.27 10.62 49.25
N THR A 627 -32.54 11.48 49.97
CA THR A 627 -31.39 11.15 50.84
C THR A 627 -30.22 10.34 50.25
N VAL A 628 -29.26 11.03 49.61
CA VAL A 628 -27.81 10.69 49.63
C VAL A 628 -27.01 11.99 49.46
N PRO A 629 -25.97 12.30 50.26
CA PRO A 629 -25.12 13.48 50.06
C PRO A 629 -24.30 13.38 48.75
N PRO A 630 -23.91 14.49 48.12
CA PRO A 630 -23.31 14.48 46.79
C PRO A 630 -21.90 13.84 46.80
N PRO A 631 -21.57 12.94 45.87
CA PRO A 631 -20.20 12.48 45.68
C PRO A 631 -19.36 13.55 44.97
N THR A 632 -18.10 13.61 45.36
CA THR A 632 -17.05 14.56 44.95
C THR A 632 -16.84 14.66 43.44
N SER A 633 -16.62 15.91 43.01
CA SER A 633 -16.32 16.42 41.67
C SER A 633 -15.11 15.76 40.97
N HIS A 634 -15.33 14.86 40.00
CA HIS A 634 -14.24 14.37 39.13
C HIS A 634 -14.64 14.02 37.67
N LEU A 635 -15.74 14.55 37.12
CA LEU A 635 -16.20 14.16 35.76
C LEU A 635 -16.48 15.32 34.78
N HIS A 636 -16.18 16.58 35.12
CA HIS A 636 -16.31 17.71 34.18
C HIS A 636 -14.95 18.36 33.90
N PRO A 637 -14.50 18.48 32.64
CA PRO A 637 -13.37 19.35 32.32
C PRO A 637 -13.79 20.80 32.61
N ASP A 638 -12.96 21.54 33.35
CA ASP A 638 -13.23 22.94 33.68
C ASP A 638 -13.47 23.75 32.40
N LYS A 639 -14.46 24.66 32.43
CA LYS A 639 -14.82 25.53 31.29
C LYS A 639 -13.60 26.25 30.70
N SER A 640 -12.58 26.51 31.52
CA SER A 640 -11.29 27.09 31.16
C SER A 640 -10.46 26.23 30.19
N VAL A 641 -10.40 24.90 30.37
CA VAL A 641 -9.64 23.98 29.50
C VAL A 641 -10.22 23.97 28.10
N VAL A 642 -11.55 24.02 27.99
CA VAL A 642 -12.26 24.02 26.71
C VAL A 642 -11.99 25.32 25.96
N THR A 643 -12.01 26.46 26.64
CA THR A 643 -11.69 27.77 26.03
C THR A 643 -10.22 27.85 25.60
N SER A 644 -9.27 27.38 26.42
CA SER A 644 -7.84 27.31 26.06
C SER A 644 -7.57 26.33 24.91
N THR A 645 -8.29 25.22 24.85
CA THR A 645 -8.19 24.24 23.75
C THR A 645 -8.73 24.83 22.46
N ALA A 646 -9.91 25.47 22.50
CA ALA A 646 -10.53 26.12 21.37
C ALA A 646 -9.65 27.25 20.82
N SER A 647 -9.09 28.11 21.67
CA SER A 647 -8.21 29.19 21.23
C SER A 647 -6.95 28.65 20.55
N THR A 648 -6.30 27.63 21.12
CA THR A 648 -5.10 27.01 20.52
C THR A 648 -5.40 26.36 19.17
N LEU A 649 -6.52 25.64 19.07
CA LEU A 649 -6.98 25.04 17.82
C LEU A 649 -7.27 26.10 16.77
N ILE A 650 -8.04 27.14 17.11
CA ILE A 650 -8.40 28.21 16.17
C ILE A 650 -7.14 28.94 15.67
N LYS A 651 -6.19 29.25 16.57
CA LYS A 651 -4.90 29.87 16.19
C LYS A 651 -4.18 29.07 15.13
N TRP A 652 -4.02 27.77 15.39
CA TRP A 652 -3.29 26.88 14.49
C TRP A 652 -4.03 26.68 13.17
N THR A 653 -5.36 26.50 13.20
CA THR A 653 -6.16 26.29 11.99
C THR A 653 -6.16 27.51 11.06
N LEU A 654 -6.28 28.73 11.61
CA LEU A 654 -6.29 29.96 10.81
C LEU A 654 -4.92 30.24 10.20
N ARG A 655 -3.86 30.09 11.00
CA ARG A 655 -2.47 30.23 10.52
C ARG A 655 -2.17 29.23 9.40
N THR A 656 -2.48 27.95 9.61
CA THR A 656 -2.23 26.88 8.64
C THR A 656 -2.99 27.10 7.33
N LEU A 657 -4.26 27.51 7.39
CA LEU A 657 -5.02 27.84 6.19
C LEU A 657 -4.45 29.04 5.44
N SER A 658 -3.96 30.06 6.14
CA SER A 658 -3.39 31.26 5.52
C SER A 658 -2.02 31.02 4.85
N GLU A 659 -1.26 30.02 5.33
CA GLU A 659 0.06 29.61 4.80
C GLU A 659 -0.04 28.62 3.62
N MET A 660 -1.17 27.91 3.48
CA MET A 660 -1.40 26.89 2.43
C MET A 660 -1.99 27.48 1.13
N PRO A 661 -1.87 26.78 -0.02
CA PRO A 661 -2.59 27.17 -1.23
C PRO A 661 -4.10 27.12 -1.00
N PHE A 662 -4.82 28.11 -1.52
CA PHE A 662 -6.26 28.27 -1.30
C PHE A 662 -7.06 27.09 -1.86
N ASP A 663 -7.86 26.44 -1.00
CA ASP A 663 -8.79 25.36 -1.32
C ASP A 663 -10.20 25.78 -0.85
N GLU A 664 -11.09 26.00 -1.79
CA GLU A 664 -12.45 26.52 -1.54
C GLU A 664 -13.27 25.58 -0.66
N SER A 665 -13.18 24.26 -0.89
CA SER A 665 -13.94 23.24 -0.17
C SER A 665 -13.56 23.16 1.31
N ARG A 666 -12.25 23.25 1.58
CA ARG A 666 -11.69 23.18 2.94
C ARG A 666 -11.89 24.47 3.71
N THR A 667 -11.75 25.60 3.03
CA THR A 667 -12.00 26.92 3.62
C THR A 667 -13.45 27.02 4.06
N PHE A 668 -14.40 26.62 3.20
CA PHE A 668 -15.81 26.56 3.55
C PHE A 668 -16.10 25.63 4.75
N ALA A 669 -15.56 24.41 4.74
CA ALA A 669 -15.76 23.46 5.84
C ALA A 669 -15.22 23.99 7.17
N THR A 670 -14.04 24.62 7.15
CA THR A 670 -13.41 25.17 8.36
C THR A 670 -14.16 26.39 8.89
N LEU A 671 -14.71 27.23 8.01
CA LEU A 671 -15.53 28.37 8.42
C LEU A 671 -16.87 27.95 9.00
N LYS A 672 -17.52 26.94 8.42
CA LYS A 672 -18.73 26.34 8.98
C LYS A 672 -18.48 25.70 10.35
N TRP A 673 -17.29 25.13 10.56
CA TRP A 673 -16.86 24.69 11.88
C TRP A 673 -16.64 25.87 12.84
N LEU A 674 -15.94 26.91 12.41
CA LEU A 674 -15.68 28.11 13.21
C LEU A 674 -16.98 28.78 13.66
N GLU A 675 -17.97 28.91 12.77
CA GLU A 675 -19.32 29.37 13.08
C GLU A 675 -19.97 28.51 14.17
N LYS A 676 -19.96 27.17 14.02
CA LYS A 676 -20.51 26.23 15.01
C LYS A 676 -19.81 26.29 16.38
N VAL A 677 -18.53 26.66 16.43
CA VAL A 677 -17.75 26.76 17.69
C VAL A 677 -17.93 28.11 18.37
N LEU A 678 -17.99 29.20 17.59
CA LEU A 678 -18.07 30.57 18.10
C LEU A 678 -19.48 30.93 18.55
N VAL A 679 -20.51 30.62 17.74
CA VAL A 679 -21.91 31.01 18.00
C VAL A 679 -22.42 30.56 19.38
N PRO A 680 -22.10 29.34 19.88
CA PRO A 680 -22.58 28.90 21.20
C PRO A 680 -21.81 29.44 22.41
N SER A 681 -20.63 30.08 22.26
CA SER A 681 -19.73 30.36 23.38
C SER A 681 -19.01 31.71 23.29
N GLU A 682 -19.57 32.72 23.95
CA GLU A 682 -19.04 34.09 24.05
C GLU A 682 -17.59 34.17 24.57
N ALA A 683 -17.18 33.25 25.45
CA ALA A 683 -15.82 33.21 26.00
C ALA A 683 -14.74 32.87 24.95
N ILE A 684 -15.08 32.06 23.93
CA ILE A 684 -14.15 31.68 22.86
C ILE A 684 -14.05 32.83 21.85
N ALA A 685 -15.17 33.48 21.52
CA ALA A 685 -15.20 34.67 20.68
C ALA A 685 -14.34 35.81 21.26
N LYS A 686 -14.44 36.07 22.58
CA LYS A 686 -13.58 37.06 23.27
C LYS A 686 -12.08 36.72 23.17
N SER A 687 -11.72 35.44 23.27
CA SER A 687 -10.32 35.02 23.15
C SER A 687 -9.72 35.27 21.77
N LEU A 688 -10.52 35.14 20.70
CA LEU A 688 -10.12 35.42 19.32
C LEU A 688 -9.92 36.92 19.07
N ILE A 689 -10.82 37.75 19.60
CA ILE A 689 -10.76 39.21 19.46
C ILE A 689 -9.52 39.79 20.19
N THR A 690 -9.13 39.17 21.30
CA THR A 690 -8.00 39.63 22.13
C THR A 690 -6.63 39.27 21.52
N ASP A 691 -6.53 38.23 20.69
CA ASP A 691 -5.27 37.81 20.04
C ASP A 691 -5.11 38.49 18.66
N GLU A 692 -4.18 39.45 18.57
CA GLU A 692 -3.90 40.20 17.34
C GLU A 692 -3.49 39.31 16.16
N ALA A 693 -2.80 38.19 16.42
CA ALA A 693 -2.36 37.28 15.37
C ALA A 693 -3.53 36.53 14.71
N MET A 694 -4.50 36.08 15.51
CA MET A 694 -5.70 35.40 15.00
C MET A 694 -6.55 36.33 14.12
N ARG A 695 -6.66 37.60 14.51
CA ARG A 695 -7.36 38.63 13.72
C ARG A 695 -6.67 38.86 12.36
N ALA A 696 -5.34 38.97 12.36
CA ALA A 696 -4.58 39.17 11.14
C ALA A 696 -4.71 37.96 10.18
N ASP A 697 -4.67 36.74 10.71
CA ASP A 697 -4.82 35.52 9.91
C ASP A 697 -6.25 35.35 9.36
N LEU A 698 -7.28 35.71 10.14
CA LEU A 698 -8.68 35.71 9.67
C LEU A 698 -8.91 36.71 8.53
N LEU A 699 -8.34 37.92 8.63
CA LEU A 699 -8.43 38.94 7.58
C LEU A 699 -7.63 38.54 6.33
N ARG A 700 -6.46 37.90 6.50
CA ARG A 700 -5.67 37.36 5.38
C ARG A 700 -6.45 36.29 4.62
N LEU A 701 -7.14 35.39 5.34
CA LEU A 701 -7.98 34.35 4.74
C LEU A 701 -9.18 34.95 3.98
N TYR A 702 -9.82 35.98 4.55
CA TYR A 702 -10.90 36.70 3.86
C TYR A 702 -10.41 37.33 2.55
N HIS A 703 -9.25 38.00 2.58
CA HIS A 703 -8.64 38.60 1.38
C HIS A 703 -8.31 37.55 0.31
N GLN A 704 -7.71 36.41 0.69
CA GLN A 704 -7.44 35.29 -0.22
C GLN A 704 -8.73 34.74 -0.85
N THR A 705 -9.82 34.65 -0.08
CA THR A 705 -11.14 34.21 -0.56
C THR A 705 -11.73 35.20 -1.58
N CYS A 706 -11.52 36.50 -1.39
CA CYS A 706 -11.95 37.53 -2.32
C CYS A 706 -11.15 37.50 -3.64
N GLU A 707 -9.82 37.39 -3.56
CA GLU A 707 -8.90 37.41 -4.70
C GLU A 707 -8.96 36.15 -5.59
N PHE A 708 -9.42 35.02 -5.05
CA PHE A 708 -9.48 33.75 -5.79
C PHE A 708 -10.44 33.84 -7.00
N LYS A 709 -9.91 33.58 -8.20
CA LYS A 709 -10.68 33.57 -9.47
C LYS A 709 -11.40 32.23 -9.63
N VAL A 710 -12.72 32.30 -9.75
CA VAL A 710 -13.65 31.16 -9.85
C VAL A 710 -13.44 30.42 -11.18
N PRO A 711 -13.17 29.10 -11.19
CA PRO A 711 -13.41 28.24 -12.34
C PRO A 711 -14.94 28.08 -12.53
N GLU A 712 -15.44 28.06 -13.76
CA GLU A 712 -16.87 28.17 -14.17
C GLU A 712 -17.86 27.13 -13.57
N GLN A 713 -17.48 26.32 -12.58
CA GLN A 713 -18.30 25.29 -11.94
C GLN A 713 -18.37 25.34 -10.39
N SER A 714 -17.78 26.32 -9.69
CA SER A 714 -17.87 26.38 -8.21
C SER A 714 -19.03 27.24 -7.69
N THR A 715 -19.92 26.63 -6.90
CA THR A 715 -21.08 27.27 -6.26
C THR A 715 -20.80 27.77 -4.83
N PHE A 716 -19.66 27.40 -4.24
CA PHE A 716 -19.39 27.60 -2.80
C PHE A 716 -18.86 28.99 -2.43
N LYS A 717 -18.36 29.80 -3.36
CA LYS A 717 -17.74 31.10 -3.03
C LYS A 717 -18.73 32.05 -2.36
N LEU A 718 -19.96 32.10 -2.84
CA LEU A 718 -21.01 32.95 -2.29
C LEU A 718 -21.41 32.48 -0.88
N ASP A 719 -21.59 31.17 -0.71
CA ASP A 719 -21.88 30.55 0.59
C ASP A 719 -20.74 30.77 1.59
N THR A 720 -19.48 30.71 1.14
CA THR A 720 -18.29 30.94 1.98
C THR A 720 -18.23 32.38 2.47
N LEU A 721 -18.52 33.36 1.60
CA LEU A 721 -18.59 34.78 1.97
C LEU A 721 -19.76 35.06 2.93
N GLN A 722 -20.88 34.35 2.77
CA GLN A 722 -22.01 34.44 3.71
C GLN A 722 -21.61 33.94 5.10
N VAL A 723 -20.94 32.80 5.20
CA VAL A 723 -20.44 32.27 6.50
C VAL A 723 -19.42 33.21 7.13
N PHE A 724 -18.51 33.80 6.34
CA PHE A 724 -17.60 34.85 6.84
C PHE A 724 -18.37 36.04 7.42
N THR A 725 -19.41 36.50 6.74
CA THR A 725 -20.26 37.61 7.20
C THR A 725 -20.92 37.25 8.53
N THR A 726 -21.49 36.05 8.67
CA THR A 726 -22.08 35.59 9.93
C THR A 726 -21.07 35.55 11.07
N VAL A 727 -19.87 35.01 10.83
CA VAL A 727 -18.80 34.93 11.83
C VAL A 727 -18.30 36.32 12.25
N MET A 728 -18.06 37.22 11.28
CA MET A 728 -17.59 38.58 11.57
C MET A 728 -18.63 39.41 12.31
N VAL A 729 -19.91 39.29 11.94
CA VAL A 729 -21.02 39.95 12.66
C VAL A 729 -21.10 39.45 14.10
N HIS A 730 -21.00 38.14 14.32
CA HIS A 730 -21.04 37.56 15.67
C HIS A 730 -19.85 38.02 16.54
N LEU A 731 -18.64 38.14 15.98
CA LEU A 731 -17.49 38.67 16.71
C LEU A 731 -17.69 40.14 17.12
N LEU A 732 -18.26 40.96 16.24
CA LEU A 732 -18.55 42.37 16.51
C LEU A 732 -19.72 42.57 17.51
N GLU A 733 -20.69 41.66 17.54
CA GLU A 733 -21.74 41.61 18.58
C GLU A 733 -21.14 41.39 19.98
N VAL A 734 -20.16 40.49 20.08
CA VAL A 734 -19.47 40.17 21.35
C VAL A 734 -18.60 41.33 21.85
N GLU A 735 -18.03 42.12 20.94
CA GLU A 735 -17.29 43.35 21.24
C GLU A 735 -18.21 44.54 21.63
N LYS A 736 -19.54 44.40 21.44
CA LYS A 736 -20.58 45.43 21.67
C LYS A 736 -20.36 46.72 20.87
N THR A 737 -19.77 46.63 19.68
CA THR A 737 -19.41 47.79 18.85
C THR A 737 -20.43 48.10 17.74
N LEU A 738 -21.42 47.24 17.50
CA LEU A 738 -22.42 47.38 16.42
C LEU A 738 -23.81 47.86 16.90
N HIS A 739 -24.44 48.71 16.08
CA HIS A 739 -25.84 49.14 16.26
C HIS A 739 -26.82 48.06 15.74
N PRO A 740 -27.94 47.76 16.42
CA PRO A 740 -28.85 46.64 16.11
C PRO A 740 -29.45 46.65 14.69
N ASN A 741 -29.48 47.82 14.03
CA ASN A 741 -29.95 47.98 12.65
C ASN A 741 -28.96 47.44 11.60
N VAL A 742 -27.65 47.43 11.89
CA VAL A 742 -26.61 46.91 10.99
C VAL A 742 -26.63 45.38 10.99
N ILE A 743 -26.86 44.78 12.15
CA ILE A 743 -27.00 43.32 12.33
C ILE A 743 -28.18 42.79 11.50
N LYS A 744 -29.33 43.47 11.52
CA LYS A 744 -30.50 43.11 10.69
C LYS A 744 -30.20 43.19 9.18
N ALA A 745 -29.42 44.17 8.74
CA ALA A 745 -29.10 44.35 7.32
C ALA A 745 -28.11 43.29 6.79
N CYS A 746 -27.16 42.82 7.61
CA CYS A 746 -26.14 41.85 7.19
C CYS A 746 -26.58 40.37 7.26
N LEU A 747 -27.60 40.04 8.06
CA LEU A 747 -28.08 38.65 8.25
C LEU A 747 -29.29 38.28 7.37
N HIS A 748 -29.85 39.21 6.59
CA HIS A 748 -30.95 38.89 5.67
C HIS A 748 -30.43 38.03 4.50
N SER A 749 -30.84 36.75 4.49
CA SER A 749 -30.76 35.90 3.31
C SER A 749 -31.63 36.51 2.20
N THR A 750 -31.06 36.71 1.01
CA THR A 750 -31.80 37.07 -0.21
C THR A 750 -32.70 35.91 -0.65
N THR A 751 -33.79 35.70 0.08
CA THR A 751 -34.94 34.90 -0.34
C THR A 751 -36.17 35.68 0.09
N ASP A 752 -36.40 36.80 -0.59
CA ASP A 752 -37.73 37.38 -0.85
C ASP A 752 -37.51 38.76 -1.49
N ASP A 753 -37.33 38.75 -2.81
CA ASP A 753 -37.61 39.93 -3.63
C ASP A 753 -38.60 39.49 -4.72
N PRO A 754 -39.92 39.67 -4.51
CA PRO A 754 -40.92 39.35 -5.49
C PRO A 754 -41.07 40.52 -6.47
N VAL A 755 -40.00 40.92 -7.17
CA VAL A 755 -40.10 41.97 -8.20
C VAL A 755 -39.12 41.72 -9.35
N LYS A 756 -39.55 40.93 -10.34
CA LYS A 756 -39.66 41.37 -11.75
C LYS A 756 -40.28 40.29 -12.64
N LYS A 757 -41.45 40.66 -13.18
CA LYS A 757 -41.93 40.25 -14.50
C LYS A 757 -40.93 40.61 -15.59
#